data_AF-A0AAD6VMS4-F1
#
_entry.id   AF-A0AAD6VMS4-F1
#
_cell.length_a   1.000
_cell.length_b   1.000
_cell.length_c   1.000
_cell.angle_alpha   90.00
_cell.angle_beta   90.00
_cell.angle_gamma   90.00
#
_symmetry.space_group_name_H-M   'P 1'
#
loop_
_entity.id
_entity.type
_entity.pdbx_description
1 polymer ?
#
loop_
_entity_poly.entity_id
_entity_poly.type
_entity_poly.pdbx_seq_one_letter_code
_entity_poly.pdbx_strand_id
1 'polypeptide(L)'
;MATVPLTYSIVASTPHSGPYRPENILVDNPTEQASRWSGGPPDSGLPQWLLLRLDALAVVLHPCNMKDFKILAGPAEEMLTEVFHSQLKNDTQPESFEITHVNALGILTPFRYIKVMPLSSHGNSFHISIWHISLKGIKDEVFVEQVRMKYEQYRETTAMRYVLKHLRQHRFLTPYNSILSRCGLQVEDPLVTELHENVVLQDNWAKAEQIIQRMSQTDLFDEYRNSNQCHSVWKRLHGKDANGDVPSPRGGHAMCIDHAGGTIYLFGGWNGTNSLDDFWAYDIKQDKWRVLSYSTTSERNAPGARSCHKMVFDAKTGNIYVLGRLSDADAQKLDMATTTPQAGDVPPHKIGYEFYRYHTRGSAAGRWEFLSVDPNTPHAPPLIYDHQMVMDCEAQILYVYGGRVIDGDWANTKYAGLYSYNIRLAKWQHLQSNPKLNTTFMSGGIIPARHGHSMVLDDRTRTLYIFGGKMKETSHFDMYAYDIATKTTKQLFSDLQRDYGHEALFTVRGLIDPKLREIYVFSGLAPEESTIPRSSPVRIFRYHSPPGKWDVVLPAPSDPGSGSPREEPAPRFAHQVVYDPTTLTMFMHGGNGGSRTSNVVDEGVMNEGEEKDSRLDDFWQMNLLRVPPEDVVRRATLQIRKQQFREMCEDDSQVKALKFLRNNVLPVVDQDDPEEAEIYRGLMSHLVVPASPVMSSHPHLKTPSSSTDHEDSPPRKRSRPNTPEDSEMTSPLALDLPTAAAKIPPFDVQLVKDTEDLEETKGGTAPISTARFQQRNALFESLLEFVSQDAKQPSSSLLNALEGLMAPSSFYS
;
A
#
# COMPACT_ATOMS: atom_id res chain seq x y z
N MET A 1 17.73 -15.50 0.54
CA MET A 1 19.08 -15.90 1.01
C MET A 1 19.05 -16.00 2.53
N ALA A 2 20.00 -16.68 3.17
CA ALA A 2 20.07 -16.72 4.63
C ALA A 2 20.73 -15.44 5.18
N THR A 3 20.22 -14.92 6.30
CA THR A 3 20.86 -13.83 7.04
C THR A 3 21.87 -14.36 8.04
N VAL A 4 23.02 -13.68 8.17
CA VAL A 4 24.11 -13.99 9.10
C VAL A 4 24.27 -12.87 10.14
N PRO A 5 24.87 -13.13 11.32
CA PRO A 5 25.30 -12.06 12.22
C PRO A 5 26.30 -11.12 11.54
N LEU A 6 26.20 -9.83 11.85
CA LEU A 6 27.07 -8.78 11.32
C LEU A 6 27.94 -8.19 12.43
N THR A 7 29.24 -8.09 12.16
CA THR A 7 30.24 -7.44 13.02
C THR A 7 30.34 -5.94 12.71
N TYR A 8 30.56 -5.14 13.75
CA TYR A 8 30.61 -3.69 13.69
C TYR A 8 31.55 -3.12 14.77
N SER A 9 32.03 -1.89 14.55
CA SER A 9 32.72 -1.08 15.54
C SER A 9 31.89 0.15 15.93
N ILE A 10 32.15 0.73 17.10
CA ILE A 10 31.69 2.09 17.41
C ILE A 10 32.55 3.08 16.61
N VAL A 11 31.93 4.13 16.07
CA VAL A 11 32.62 5.27 15.43
C VAL A 11 32.62 6.47 16.38
N ALA A 12 31.44 6.79 16.92
CA ALA A 12 31.22 7.93 17.79
C ALA A 12 29.95 7.72 18.64
N SER A 13 29.76 8.54 19.68
CA SER A 13 28.54 8.60 20.47
C SER A 13 28.35 9.99 21.08
N THR A 14 27.18 10.25 21.66
CA THR A 14 27.08 11.29 22.70
C THR A 14 27.89 10.93 23.95
N PRO A 15 28.25 11.92 24.80
CA PRO A 15 28.88 11.67 26.10
C PRO A 15 28.12 10.66 26.95
N HIS A 16 28.87 9.76 27.58
CA HIS A 16 28.34 8.69 28.43
C HIS A 16 28.56 8.98 29.92
N SER A 17 27.77 8.33 30.77
CA SER A 17 27.93 8.42 32.23
C SER A 17 29.04 7.48 32.71
N GLY A 18 30.06 8.03 33.37
CA GLY A 18 31.10 7.27 34.09
C GLY A 18 31.68 6.07 33.32
N PRO A 19 31.57 4.83 33.84
CA PRO A 19 32.12 3.62 33.22
C PRO A 19 31.29 3.03 32.07
N TYR A 20 30.08 3.55 31.82
CA TYR A 20 29.12 2.97 30.88
C TYR A 20 29.41 3.39 29.42
N ARG A 21 30.58 2.99 28.92
CA ARG A 21 31.12 3.39 27.62
C ARG A 21 30.37 2.76 26.43
N PRO A 22 30.45 3.34 25.21
CA PRO A 22 29.84 2.78 24.01
C PRO A 22 30.29 1.36 23.67
N GLU A 23 31.57 1.02 23.91
CA GLU A 23 32.13 -0.29 23.54
C GLU A 23 31.51 -1.43 24.35
N ASN A 24 30.94 -1.15 25.52
CA ASN A 24 30.30 -2.14 26.37
C ASN A 24 29.12 -2.84 25.67
N ILE A 25 28.48 -2.20 24.67
CA ILE A 25 27.34 -2.79 23.94
C ILE A 25 27.75 -3.92 22.96
N LEU A 26 29.05 -4.11 22.74
CA LEU A 26 29.58 -5.16 21.86
C LEU A 26 29.45 -6.57 22.47
N VAL A 27 29.19 -6.67 23.78
CA VAL A 27 29.14 -7.94 24.52
C VAL A 27 27.78 -8.10 25.21
N ASP A 28 27.12 -9.23 24.99
CA ASP A 28 25.85 -9.56 25.64
C ASP A 28 26.10 -10.15 27.05
N ASN A 29 26.31 -9.28 28.05
CA ASN A 29 26.41 -9.67 29.46
C ASN A 29 25.42 -8.89 30.36
N PRO A 30 24.10 -9.18 30.27
CA PRO A 30 23.08 -8.50 31.08
C PRO A 30 23.17 -8.80 32.59
N THR A 31 24.06 -9.70 33.03
CA THR A 31 24.31 -9.97 34.46
C THR A 31 25.32 -9.02 35.09
N GLU A 32 26.16 -8.36 34.28
CA GLU A 32 27.18 -7.42 34.75
C GLU A 32 26.69 -5.98 34.55
N GLN A 33 26.32 -5.31 35.63
CA GLN A 33 25.72 -3.96 35.62
C GLN A 33 26.55 -2.90 34.84
N ALA A 34 27.85 -3.12 34.67
CA ALA A 34 28.75 -2.26 33.88
C ALA A 34 28.74 -2.54 32.37
N SER A 35 28.31 -3.73 31.92
CA SER A 35 28.30 -4.17 30.51
C SER A 35 27.14 -3.56 29.71
N ARG A 36 27.09 -2.23 29.71
CA ARG A 36 26.16 -1.42 28.92
C ARG A 36 26.74 -0.03 28.64
N TRP A 37 26.19 0.62 27.62
CA TRP A 37 26.29 2.06 27.47
C TRP A 37 25.17 2.75 28.25
N SER A 38 25.45 3.90 28.85
CA SER A 38 24.46 4.78 29.47
C SER A 38 24.80 6.23 29.15
N GLY A 39 23.86 6.99 28.60
CA GLY A 39 24.07 8.39 28.24
C GLY A 39 24.24 9.32 29.45
N GLY A 40 24.60 10.58 29.17
CA GLY A 40 24.71 11.65 30.18
C GLY A 40 23.39 11.96 30.93
N PRO A 41 23.41 12.95 31.85
CA PRO A 41 22.24 13.32 32.65
C PRO A 41 21.00 13.69 31.80
N PRO A 42 19.78 13.27 32.19
CA PRO A 42 18.55 13.60 31.46
C PRO A 42 18.35 15.11 31.26
N ASP A 43 18.72 15.91 32.27
CA ASP A 43 18.53 17.37 32.31
C ASP A 43 19.40 18.15 31.30
N SER A 44 20.25 17.47 30.54
CA SER A 44 21.13 18.10 29.54
C SER A 44 20.43 18.54 28.26
N GLY A 45 19.21 18.03 27.98
CA GLY A 45 18.42 18.37 26.78
C GLY A 45 18.99 17.91 25.43
N LEU A 46 20.22 17.40 25.40
CA LEU A 46 20.91 17.01 24.16
C LEU A 46 20.43 15.65 23.64
N PRO A 47 20.19 15.49 22.32
CA PRO A 47 19.74 14.24 21.74
C PRO A 47 20.83 13.16 21.82
N GLN A 48 20.54 12.06 22.50
CA GLN A 48 21.50 10.97 22.72
C GLN A 48 21.62 10.05 21.50
N TRP A 49 22.82 9.55 21.19
CA TRP A 49 23.03 8.64 20.06
C TRP A 49 24.33 7.83 20.11
N LEU A 50 24.33 6.73 19.35
CA LEU A 50 25.47 5.86 19.05
C LEU A 50 25.61 5.75 17.53
N LEU A 51 26.83 5.90 16.99
CA LEU A 51 27.14 5.66 15.58
C LEU A 51 28.00 4.39 15.45
N LEU A 52 27.47 3.43 14.69
CA LEU A 52 28.06 2.12 14.44
C LEU A 52 28.52 2.04 12.99
N ARG A 53 29.63 1.36 12.73
CA ARG A 53 30.13 1.04 11.38
C ARG A 53 30.34 -0.45 11.23
N LEU A 54 29.66 -1.04 10.25
CA LEU A 54 29.80 -2.45 9.90
C LEU A 54 31.21 -2.74 9.34
N ASP A 55 31.66 -3.99 9.38
CA ASP A 55 32.91 -4.44 8.73
C ASP A 55 32.82 -4.51 7.20
N ALA A 56 31.61 -4.75 6.68
CA ALA A 56 31.28 -4.81 5.25
C ALA A 56 30.02 -3.98 4.95
N LEU A 57 29.72 -3.72 3.68
CA LEU A 57 28.35 -3.31 3.30
C LEU A 57 27.41 -4.51 3.54
N ALA A 58 26.20 -4.26 4.04
CA ALA A 58 25.19 -5.29 4.27
C ALA A 58 23.76 -4.73 4.25
N VAL A 59 22.78 -5.61 4.03
CA VAL A 59 21.35 -5.37 4.31
C VAL A 59 21.08 -5.83 5.75
N VAL A 60 20.41 -5.04 6.60
CA VAL A 60 20.49 -5.13 8.08
C VAL A 60 19.13 -5.33 8.78
N LEU A 61 19.14 -5.95 9.97
CA LEU A 61 18.06 -6.15 10.95
C LEU A 61 18.63 -5.96 12.38
N HIS A 62 17.86 -5.48 13.38
CA HIS A 62 18.41 -5.08 14.71
C HIS A 62 17.45 -5.08 15.94
N PRO A 63 17.90 -5.49 17.15
CA PRO A 63 17.20 -5.35 18.45
C PRO A 63 17.74 -4.28 19.41
N CYS A 64 16.90 -3.66 20.27
CA CYS A 64 17.34 -2.76 21.35
C CYS A 64 16.37 -2.72 22.56
N ASN A 65 16.66 -1.95 23.62
CA ASN A 65 15.77 -1.66 24.78
C ASN A 65 15.79 -0.16 25.14
N MET A 66 14.72 0.59 24.81
CA MET A 66 14.52 2.05 24.97
C MET A 66 13.02 2.40 24.81
N LYS A 67 12.41 3.28 25.63
CA LYS A 67 10.95 3.53 25.51
C LYS A 67 10.54 3.98 24.11
N ASP A 68 11.26 4.94 23.55
CA ASP A 68 11.04 5.44 22.19
C ASP A 68 12.41 5.71 21.55
N PHE A 69 12.59 5.27 20.31
CA PHE A 69 13.87 5.39 19.61
C PHE A 69 13.71 5.31 18.10
N LYS A 70 14.72 5.84 17.39
CA LYS A 70 14.85 5.68 15.95
C LYS A 70 16.24 5.22 15.53
N ILE A 71 16.32 4.61 14.35
CA ILE A 71 17.55 4.20 13.69
C ILE A 71 17.63 4.93 12.37
N LEU A 72 18.77 5.56 12.10
CA LEU A 72 19.15 6.02 10.79
C LEU A 72 20.24 5.09 10.24
N ALA A 73 20.25 4.81 8.95
CA ALA A 73 21.27 3.98 8.32
C ALA A 73 21.60 4.48 6.91
N GLY A 74 22.81 4.17 6.44
CA GLY A 74 23.30 4.64 5.15
C GLY A 74 24.61 3.99 4.70
N PRO A 75 25.00 4.16 3.43
CA PRO A 75 26.27 3.67 2.90
C PRO A 75 27.47 4.53 3.34
N ALA A 76 27.23 5.76 3.82
CA ALA A 76 28.23 6.65 4.42
C ALA A 76 27.63 7.42 5.61
N GLU A 77 28.45 8.15 6.35
CA GLU A 77 28.09 8.84 7.60
C GLU A 77 27.23 10.09 7.33
N GLU A 78 27.50 10.76 6.22
CA GLU A 78 26.77 11.91 5.68
C GLU A 78 25.52 11.51 4.86
N MET A 79 25.24 10.21 4.71
CA MET A 79 24.11 9.67 3.94
C MET A 79 23.16 8.81 4.81
N LEU A 80 22.98 9.20 6.07
CA LEU A 80 22.12 8.50 7.03
C LEU A 80 20.65 8.91 6.88
N THR A 81 19.82 8.04 6.31
CA THR A 81 18.36 8.20 6.26
C THR A 81 17.68 7.48 7.41
N GLU A 82 16.56 8.00 7.92
CA GLU A 82 15.74 7.29 8.90
C GLU A 82 15.11 6.02 8.30
N VAL A 83 15.36 4.89 8.95
CA VAL A 83 14.97 3.55 8.47
C VAL A 83 14.03 2.83 9.43
N PHE A 84 13.92 3.30 10.68
CA PHE A 84 13.07 2.70 11.71
C PHE A 84 12.81 3.70 12.84
N HIS A 85 11.57 3.77 13.33
CA HIS A 85 11.17 4.45 14.56
C HIS A 85 10.16 3.54 15.26
N SER A 86 10.39 3.19 16.53
CA SER A 86 9.43 2.43 17.33
C SER A 86 9.64 2.59 18.83
N GLN A 87 8.77 1.94 19.59
CA GLN A 87 8.79 1.88 21.05
C GLN A 87 9.09 0.45 21.52
N LEU A 88 9.62 0.32 22.73
CA LEU A 88 10.00 -0.97 23.32
C LEU A 88 9.26 -1.21 24.63
N LYS A 89 9.20 -2.47 25.04
CA LYS A 89 8.54 -2.88 26.28
C LYS A 89 9.43 -2.60 27.49
N ASN A 90 8.80 -2.24 28.60
CA ASN A 90 9.48 -2.01 29.88
C ASN A 90 9.78 -3.34 30.60
N ASP A 91 10.51 -4.24 29.94
CA ASP A 91 10.93 -5.54 30.47
C ASP A 91 12.38 -5.88 30.04
N THR A 92 12.83 -7.09 30.37
CA THR A 92 14.22 -7.54 30.17
C THR A 92 14.43 -8.47 28.97
N GLN A 93 13.40 -8.68 28.13
CA GLN A 93 13.50 -9.56 26.96
C GLN A 93 14.13 -8.82 25.75
N PRO A 94 14.97 -9.48 24.95
CA PRO A 94 15.56 -8.88 23.75
C PRO A 94 14.54 -8.84 22.59
N GLU A 95 14.05 -7.65 22.25
CA GLU A 95 13.10 -7.44 21.15
C GLU A 95 13.83 -7.16 19.83
N SER A 96 13.53 -7.90 18.74
CA SER A 96 14.17 -7.73 17.42
C SER A 96 13.26 -7.06 16.38
N PHE A 97 13.86 -6.24 15.52
CA PHE A 97 13.17 -5.47 14.48
C PHE A 97 13.82 -5.60 13.11
N GLU A 98 13.02 -5.35 12.08
CA GLU A 98 13.46 -5.17 10.70
C GLU A 98 13.52 -3.67 10.42
N ILE A 99 14.68 -3.18 9.97
CA ILE A 99 14.80 -1.80 9.49
C ILE A 99 14.41 -1.71 8.02
N THR A 100 13.91 -0.55 7.60
CA THR A 100 13.46 -0.31 6.22
C THR A 100 14.66 -0.34 5.28
N HIS A 101 14.78 -1.43 4.52
CA HIS A 101 15.90 -1.73 3.65
C HIS A 101 15.48 -1.95 2.19
N VAL A 102 14.20 -1.71 1.87
CA VAL A 102 13.60 -1.75 0.54
C VAL A 102 12.79 -0.46 0.37
N ASN A 103 12.99 0.26 -0.73
CA ASN A 103 12.19 1.46 -1.04
C ASN A 103 10.84 1.11 -1.68
N ALA A 104 9.97 2.11 -1.90
CA ALA A 104 8.63 1.90 -2.49
C ALA A 104 8.64 1.28 -3.91
N LEU A 105 9.78 1.31 -4.61
CA LEU A 105 9.98 0.71 -5.93
C LEU A 105 10.58 -0.71 -5.87
N GLY A 106 10.71 -1.31 -4.68
CA GLY A 106 11.28 -2.64 -4.49
C GLY A 106 12.81 -2.69 -4.54
N ILE A 107 13.50 -1.55 -4.52
CA ILE A 107 14.96 -1.47 -4.63
C ILE A 107 15.57 -1.58 -3.23
N LEU A 108 16.52 -2.49 -3.08
CA LEU A 108 17.26 -2.75 -1.85
C LEU A 108 18.27 -1.63 -1.55
N THR A 109 18.35 -1.22 -0.28
CA THR A 109 19.32 -0.25 0.23
C THR A 109 20.46 -0.97 0.96
N PRO A 110 21.73 -0.76 0.56
CA PRO A 110 22.89 -1.28 1.29
C PRO A 110 23.32 -0.30 2.40
N PHE A 111 23.69 -0.83 3.56
CA PHE A 111 24.15 -0.05 4.71
C PHE A 111 25.61 -0.35 5.05
N ARG A 112 26.30 0.67 5.57
CA ARG A 112 27.64 0.59 6.16
C ARG A 112 27.70 1.27 7.53
N TYR A 113 26.92 2.33 7.71
CA TYR A 113 26.79 3.10 8.94
C TYR A 113 25.36 2.99 9.48
N ILE A 114 25.24 2.92 10.80
CA ILE A 114 23.97 2.81 11.53
C ILE A 114 24.04 3.73 12.74
N LYS A 115 23.16 4.71 12.83
CA LYS A 115 23.05 5.64 13.95
C LYS A 115 21.80 5.32 14.75
N VAL A 116 22.00 4.79 15.96
CA VAL A 116 20.92 4.50 16.91
C VAL A 116 20.69 5.75 17.74
N MET A 117 19.46 6.27 17.70
CA MET A 117 19.03 7.51 18.36
C MET A 117 17.92 7.23 19.37
N PRO A 118 18.26 7.00 20.65
CA PRO A 118 17.31 7.09 21.74
C PRO A 118 16.54 8.42 21.74
N LEU A 119 15.23 8.36 22.00
CA LEU A 119 14.36 9.52 22.16
C LEU A 119 13.80 9.64 23.58
N SER A 120 13.45 8.52 24.24
CA SER A 120 13.04 8.54 25.66
C SER A 120 13.28 7.23 26.43
N SER A 121 13.30 7.33 27.77
CA SER A 121 13.28 6.21 28.72
C SER A 121 11.87 6.02 29.32
N HIS A 122 11.63 4.90 30.01
CA HIS A 122 10.30 4.58 30.57
C HIS A 122 9.87 5.43 31.79
N GLY A 123 10.74 6.30 32.31
CA GLY A 123 10.40 7.23 33.38
C GLY A 123 11.41 8.37 33.47
N ASN A 124 10.92 9.58 33.77
CA ASN A 124 11.62 10.84 33.54
C ASN A 124 12.95 11.02 34.30
N SER A 125 13.24 10.18 35.30
CA SER A 125 14.48 10.19 36.09
C SER A 125 15.49 9.11 35.68
N PHE A 126 15.19 8.26 34.70
CA PHE A 126 16.09 7.19 34.26
C PHE A 126 16.99 7.61 33.10
N HIS A 127 18.30 7.44 33.27
CA HIS A 127 19.28 7.45 32.18
C HIS A 127 18.90 6.40 31.12
N ILE A 128 18.84 6.83 29.87
CA ILE A 128 18.80 5.91 28.72
C ILE A 128 20.06 5.04 28.77
N SER A 129 19.86 3.72 28.67
CA SER A 129 20.94 2.74 28.73
C SER A 129 20.69 1.60 27.75
N ILE A 130 21.72 1.16 27.04
CA ILE A 130 21.65 0.09 26.04
C ILE A 130 22.66 -0.99 26.44
N TRP A 131 22.18 -2.21 26.65
CA TRP A 131 22.99 -3.34 27.10
C TRP A 131 23.78 -4.00 25.98
N HIS A 132 23.09 -4.43 24.91
CA HIS A 132 23.71 -5.08 23.75
C HIS A 132 23.01 -4.68 22.44
N ILE A 133 23.74 -4.77 21.34
CA ILE A 133 23.30 -4.44 19.97
C ILE A 133 23.72 -5.61 19.07
N SER A 134 22.76 -6.36 18.52
CA SER A 134 23.03 -7.58 17.73
C SER A 134 22.52 -7.48 16.29
N LEU A 135 23.42 -7.14 15.36
CA LEU A 135 23.05 -6.91 13.97
C LEU A 135 23.02 -8.22 13.17
N LYS A 136 22.02 -8.39 12.30
CA LYS A 136 21.91 -9.53 11.35
C LYS A 136 21.64 -9.03 9.94
N GLY A 137 22.04 -9.79 8.93
CA GLY A 137 21.94 -9.31 7.56
C GLY A 137 22.49 -10.19 6.46
N ILE A 138 22.48 -9.68 5.23
CA ILE A 138 23.08 -10.34 4.05
C ILE A 138 24.47 -9.75 3.82
N LYS A 139 25.50 -10.61 3.82
CA LYS A 139 26.93 -10.29 3.63
C LYS A 139 27.54 -10.99 2.41
N ASP A 140 26.71 -11.57 1.53
CA ASP A 140 27.19 -12.18 0.28
C ASP A 140 27.72 -11.08 -0.65
N GLU A 141 29.02 -11.12 -0.96
CA GLU A 141 29.69 -10.00 -1.63
C GLU A 141 29.14 -9.74 -3.05
N VAL A 142 28.81 -10.80 -3.79
CA VAL A 142 28.27 -10.70 -5.15
C VAL A 142 26.86 -10.09 -5.13
N PHE A 143 26.01 -10.52 -4.19
CA PHE A 143 24.68 -9.96 -4.01
C PHE A 143 24.71 -8.51 -3.50
N VAL A 144 25.53 -8.22 -2.50
CA VAL A 144 25.65 -6.87 -1.92
C VAL A 144 26.20 -5.89 -2.95
N GLU A 145 27.16 -6.30 -3.80
CA GLU A 145 27.66 -5.47 -4.88
C GLU A 145 26.59 -5.22 -5.97
N GLN A 146 25.81 -6.24 -6.35
CA GLN A 146 24.65 -6.06 -7.25
C GLN A 146 23.59 -5.11 -6.66
N VAL A 147 23.36 -5.16 -5.35
CA VAL A 147 22.49 -4.22 -4.64
C VAL A 147 23.09 -2.81 -4.66
N ARG A 148 24.39 -2.66 -4.38
CA ARG A 148 25.11 -1.38 -4.41
C ARG A 148 25.01 -0.70 -5.78
N MET A 149 25.34 -1.42 -6.84
CA MET A 149 25.25 -0.90 -8.21
C MET A 149 23.82 -0.46 -8.57
N LYS A 150 22.79 -1.26 -8.25
CA LYS A 150 21.38 -0.90 -8.49
C LYS A 150 20.94 0.31 -7.68
N TYR A 151 21.36 0.40 -6.42
CA TYR A 151 21.03 1.52 -5.53
C TYR A 151 21.70 2.83 -5.98
N GLU A 152 22.94 2.77 -6.46
CA GLU A 152 23.65 3.92 -7.03
C GLU A 152 23.01 4.36 -8.35
N GLN A 153 22.74 3.44 -9.28
CA GLN A 153 22.03 3.74 -10.53
C GLN A 153 20.64 4.35 -10.28
N TYR A 154 19.91 3.84 -9.28
CA TYR A 154 18.64 4.43 -8.83
C TYR A 154 18.84 5.86 -8.34
N ARG A 155 19.80 6.11 -7.44
CA ARG A 155 20.08 7.45 -6.91
C ARG A 155 20.48 8.45 -8.01
N GLU A 156 21.34 8.04 -8.92
CA GLU A 156 21.78 8.87 -10.05
C GLU A 156 20.60 9.20 -10.98
N THR A 157 19.80 8.20 -11.34
CA THR A 157 18.58 8.38 -12.14
C THR A 157 17.59 9.32 -11.46
N THR A 158 17.34 9.14 -10.16
CA THR A 158 16.42 9.97 -9.38
C THR A 158 16.92 11.41 -9.26
N ALA A 159 18.22 11.61 -8.96
CA ALA A 159 18.83 12.94 -8.91
C ALA A 159 18.74 13.65 -10.28
N MET A 160 19.02 12.93 -11.37
CA MET A 160 18.90 13.48 -12.72
C MET A 160 17.46 13.83 -13.10
N ARG A 161 16.45 13.03 -12.70
CA ARG A 161 15.03 13.38 -12.89
C ARG A 161 14.65 14.65 -12.10
N TYR A 162 15.16 14.85 -10.88
CA TYR A 162 14.95 16.11 -10.15
C TYR A 162 15.64 17.31 -10.80
N VAL A 163 16.88 17.16 -11.28
CA VAL A 163 17.59 18.22 -12.02
C VAL A 163 16.86 18.59 -13.31
N LEU A 164 16.40 17.60 -14.08
CA LEU A 164 15.64 17.83 -15.31
C LEU A 164 14.29 18.49 -15.03
N LYS A 165 13.55 18.06 -13.99
CA LYS A 165 12.33 18.76 -13.53
C LYS A 165 12.64 20.22 -13.18
N HIS A 166 13.67 20.47 -12.36
CA HIS A 166 14.03 21.81 -11.91
C HIS A 166 14.42 22.73 -13.08
N LEU A 167 15.24 22.26 -14.03
CA LEU A 167 15.60 23.03 -15.23
C LEU A 167 14.36 23.40 -16.06
N ARG A 168 13.45 22.44 -16.30
CA ARG A 168 12.20 22.69 -17.04
C ARG A 168 11.31 23.70 -16.33
N GLN A 169 11.07 23.52 -15.03
CA GLN A 169 10.27 24.45 -14.21
C GLN A 169 10.84 25.87 -14.15
N HIS A 170 12.16 26.04 -14.30
CA HIS A 170 12.84 27.35 -14.28
C HIS A 170 13.20 27.85 -15.69
N ARG A 171 12.52 27.36 -16.73
CA ARG A 171 12.63 27.84 -18.12
C ARG A 171 14.01 27.64 -18.77
N PHE A 172 14.87 26.79 -18.19
CA PHE A 172 16.18 26.44 -18.73
C PHE A 172 16.08 25.28 -19.73
N LEU A 173 15.43 25.53 -20.88
CA LEU A 173 15.05 24.50 -21.86
C LEU A 173 16.22 24.01 -22.72
N THR A 174 17.10 24.90 -23.17
CA THR A 174 18.34 24.55 -23.90
C THR A 174 19.21 23.55 -23.13
N PRO A 175 19.60 23.79 -21.86
CA PRO A 175 20.38 22.80 -21.10
C PRO A 175 19.57 21.55 -20.73
N TYR A 176 18.26 21.65 -20.50
CA TYR A 176 17.38 20.48 -20.30
C TYR A 176 17.46 19.52 -21.50
N ASN A 177 17.24 20.02 -22.72
CA ASN A 177 17.30 19.21 -23.95
C ASN A 177 18.73 18.70 -24.23
N SER A 178 19.76 19.49 -23.92
CA SER A 178 21.18 19.10 -24.04
C SER A 178 21.60 17.97 -23.09
N ILE A 179 21.01 17.91 -21.88
CA ILE A 179 21.21 16.81 -20.93
C ILE A 179 20.38 15.59 -21.32
N LEU A 180 19.08 15.78 -21.61
CA LEU A 180 18.13 14.72 -21.93
C LEU A 180 18.58 13.87 -23.14
N SER A 181 19.07 14.53 -24.20
CA SER A 181 19.61 13.88 -25.40
C SER A 181 20.92 13.10 -25.17
N ARG A 182 21.53 13.20 -23.99
CA ARG A 182 22.80 12.52 -23.63
C ARG A 182 22.67 11.49 -22.53
N CYS A 183 21.77 11.70 -21.56
CA CYS A 183 21.62 10.79 -20.42
C CYS A 183 20.81 9.53 -20.74
N GLY A 184 20.01 9.54 -21.83
CA GLY A 184 19.16 8.40 -22.21
C GLY A 184 18.04 8.09 -21.20
N LEU A 185 17.77 9.00 -20.27
CA LEU A 185 16.75 8.83 -19.24
C LEU A 185 15.38 9.25 -19.76
N GLN A 186 14.39 8.41 -19.54
CA GLN A 186 12.99 8.80 -19.66
C GLN A 186 12.57 9.55 -18.38
N VAL A 187 12.22 10.83 -18.50
CA VAL A 187 11.79 11.66 -17.36
C VAL A 187 10.36 11.31 -16.93
N GLU A 188 9.50 10.98 -17.89
CA GLU A 188 8.05 10.76 -17.80
C GLU A 188 7.56 10.07 -19.09
N ASP A 189 6.28 9.72 -19.18
CA ASP A 189 5.67 9.14 -20.39
C ASP A 189 5.65 10.13 -21.58
N PRO A 190 5.83 9.70 -22.85
CA PRO A 190 5.82 10.61 -23.99
C PRO A 190 4.53 11.42 -24.17
N LEU A 191 3.36 10.91 -23.76
CA LEU A 191 2.12 11.69 -23.76
C LEU A 191 2.15 12.81 -22.71
N VAL A 192 2.82 12.60 -21.57
CA VAL A 192 3.00 13.62 -20.53
C VAL A 192 3.95 14.71 -21.03
N THR A 193 4.99 14.36 -21.78
CA THR A 193 5.86 15.36 -22.44
C THR A 193 5.13 16.10 -23.57
N GLU A 194 4.35 15.41 -24.40
CA GLU A 194 3.49 16.05 -25.42
C GLU A 194 2.50 17.03 -24.76
N LEU A 195 1.95 16.68 -23.58
CA LEU A 195 1.08 17.54 -22.78
C LEU A 195 1.81 18.79 -22.29
N HIS A 196 3.02 18.66 -21.75
CA HIS A 196 3.85 19.80 -21.34
C HIS A 196 4.09 20.77 -22.50
N GLU A 197 4.51 20.27 -23.66
CA GLU A 197 4.77 21.09 -24.86
C GLU A 197 3.54 21.88 -25.29
N ASN A 198 2.37 21.23 -25.34
CA ASN A 198 1.14 21.86 -25.81
C ASN A 198 0.50 22.80 -24.77
N VAL A 199 0.58 22.48 -23.47
CA VAL A 199 0.02 23.31 -22.39
C VAL A 199 0.93 24.48 -22.03
N VAL A 200 2.24 24.26 -21.90
CA VAL A 200 3.18 25.27 -21.37
C VAL A 200 3.74 26.15 -22.48
N LEU A 201 4.25 25.54 -23.55
CA LEU A 201 5.02 26.24 -24.58
C LEU A 201 4.17 26.76 -25.75
N GLN A 202 3.23 25.95 -26.26
CA GLN A 202 2.57 26.18 -27.55
C GLN A 202 1.12 26.70 -27.49
N ASP A 203 0.54 26.91 -26.29
CA ASP A 203 -0.87 27.29 -26.04
C ASP A 203 -1.96 26.51 -26.79
N ASN A 204 -1.64 25.28 -27.19
CA ASN A 204 -2.48 24.46 -28.05
C ASN A 204 -3.50 23.67 -27.21
N TRP A 205 -4.42 24.39 -26.56
CA TRP A 205 -5.43 23.84 -25.65
C TRP A 205 -6.25 22.69 -26.27
N ALA A 206 -6.61 22.81 -27.55
CA ALA A 206 -7.35 21.78 -28.28
C ALA A 206 -6.55 20.48 -28.46
N LYS A 207 -5.23 20.59 -28.61
CA LYS A 207 -4.33 19.43 -28.69
C LYS A 207 -4.02 18.87 -27.29
N ALA A 208 -3.96 19.71 -26.26
CA ALA A 208 -3.89 19.26 -24.86
C ALA A 208 -5.10 18.38 -24.47
N GLU A 209 -6.32 18.79 -24.81
CA GLU A 209 -7.52 17.95 -24.61
C GLU A 209 -7.43 16.62 -25.38
N GLN A 210 -6.90 16.61 -26.62
CA GLN A 210 -6.63 15.38 -27.39
C GLN A 210 -5.50 14.51 -26.83
N ILE A 211 -4.63 15.05 -25.97
CA ILE A 211 -3.59 14.28 -25.26
C ILE A 211 -4.22 13.61 -24.04
N ILE A 212 -4.96 14.35 -23.21
CA ILE A 212 -5.76 13.80 -22.09
C ILE A 212 -6.72 12.69 -22.57
N GLN A 213 -7.36 12.87 -23.72
CA GLN A 213 -8.24 11.87 -24.32
C GLN A 213 -7.52 10.62 -24.85
N ARG A 214 -6.20 10.68 -25.10
CA ARG A 214 -5.35 9.51 -25.39
C ARG A 214 -4.81 8.86 -24.11
N MET A 215 -4.48 9.65 -23.09
CA MET A 215 -4.02 9.13 -21.79
C MET A 215 -5.10 8.27 -21.10
N SER A 216 -6.38 8.62 -21.27
CA SER A 216 -7.52 7.80 -20.81
C SER A 216 -7.75 6.49 -21.60
N GLN A 217 -6.98 6.25 -22.68
CA GLN A 217 -6.97 4.99 -23.43
C GLN A 217 -5.79 4.09 -23.03
N THR A 218 -5.05 4.49 -21.98
CA THR A 218 -3.90 3.79 -21.39
C THR A 218 -4.10 3.65 -19.87
N ASP A 219 -3.16 2.99 -19.19
CA ASP A 219 -3.08 2.84 -17.74
C ASP A 219 -2.58 4.11 -17.00
N LEU A 220 -2.28 5.20 -17.72
CA LEU A 220 -1.74 6.44 -17.14
C LEU A 220 -2.60 7.07 -16.04
N PHE A 221 -3.92 6.83 -16.02
CA PHE A 221 -4.83 7.33 -14.97
C PHE A 221 -5.21 6.28 -13.91
N ASP A 222 -4.70 5.05 -14.00
CA ASP A 222 -5.21 3.96 -13.17
C ASP A 222 -4.80 4.07 -11.70
N GLU A 223 -3.63 4.62 -11.34
CA GLU A 223 -3.30 4.85 -9.92
C GLU A 223 -4.28 5.83 -9.26
N TYR A 224 -4.62 6.92 -9.94
CA TYR A 224 -5.60 7.91 -9.46
C TYR A 224 -6.99 7.29 -9.33
N ARG A 225 -7.47 6.59 -10.36
CA ARG A 225 -8.78 5.93 -10.37
C ARG A 225 -8.89 4.84 -9.30
N ASN A 226 -7.81 4.11 -9.04
CA ASN A 226 -7.80 2.99 -8.10
C ASN A 226 -7.58 3.41 -6.64
N SER A 227 -6.88 4.51 -6.37
CA SER A 227 -6.67 5.05 -5.01
C SER A 227 -7.88 5.82 -4.45
N ASN A 228 -8.73 6.36 -5.33
CA ASN A 228 -9.96 7.07 -4.95
C ASN A 228 -11.00 6.18 -4.23
N GLN A 229 -12.03 6.83 -3.68
CA GLN A 229 -13.18 6.15 -3.11
C GLN A 229 -13.90 5.33 -4.20
N CYS A 230 -14.29 4.11 -3.85
CA CYS A 230 -15.05 3.21 -4.72
C CYS A 230 -16.38 2.79 -4.08
N HIS A 231 -17.32 2.36 -4.92
CA HIS A 231 -18.65 1.96 -4.50
C HIS A 231 -18.97 0.52 -4.93
N SER A 232 -19.64 -0.22 -4.06
CA SER A 232 -20.13 -1.57 -4.35
C SER A 232 -21.46 -1.50 -5.12
N VAL A 233 -21.48 -2.17 -6.27
CA VAL A 233 -22.71 -2.53 -6.98
C VAL A 233 -22.89 -4.03 -6.82
N TRP A 234 -23.99 -4.42 -6.18
CA TRP A 234 -24.42 -5.79 -6.02
C TRP A 234 -25.50 -6.12 -7.06
N LYS A 235 -25.58 -7.39 -7.44
CA LYS A 235 -26.67 -7.96 -8.23
C LYS A 235 -26.89 -9.40 -7.78
N ARG A 236 -28.13 -9.79 -7.53
CA ARG A 236 -28.49 -11.18 -7.22
C ARG A 236 -28.46 -12.05 -8.49
N LEU A 237 -28.02 -13.29 -8.32
CA LEU A 237 -27.94 -14.29 -9.36
C LEU A 237 -29.07 -15.31 -9.16
N HIS A 238 -29.71 -15.72 -10.27
CA HIS A 238 -30.97 -16.45 -10.24
C HIS A 238 -30.96 -17.75 -11.06
N GLY A 239 -29.80 -18.12 -11.60
CA GLY A 239 -29.57 -19.38 -12.28
C GLY A 239 -29.99 -20.62 -11.50
N LYS A 240 -30.35 -21.66 -12.23
CA LYS A 240 -30.82 -22.97 -11.73
C LYS A 240 -30.34 -24.08 -12.66
N ASP A 241 -30.25 -25.30 -12.18
CA ASP A 241 -29.95 -26.44 -13.06
C ASP A 241 -31.12 -26.73 -14.03
N ALA A 242 -30.91 -27.63 -14.99
CA ALA A 242 -31.90 -28.06 -15.98
C ALA A 242 -33.22 -28.58 -15.35
N ASN A 243 -33.15 -29.11 -14.13
CA ASN A 243 -34.30 -29.58 -13.36
C ASN A 243 -35.02 -28.48 -12.56
N GLY A 244 -34.42 -27.28 -12.46
CA GLY A 244 -34.82 -26.21 -11.55
C GLY A 244 -34.10 -26.22 -10.19
N ASP A 245 -33.21 -27.18 -9.96
CA ASP A 245 -32.46 -27.36 -8.71
C ASP A 245 -31.44 -26.22 -8.47
N VAL A 246 -31.16 -25.92 -7.19
CA VAL A 246 -30.12 -24.98 -6.71
C VAL A 246 -29.45 -25.55 -5.46
N PRO A 247 -28.22 -25.13 -5.09
CA PRO A 247 -27.60 -25.51 -3.82
C PRO A 247 -28.49 -25.14 -2.64
N SER A 248 -28.77 -26.10 -1.75
CA SER A 248 -29.60 -25.86 -0.55
C SER A 248 -28.98 -24.81 0.38
N PRO A 249 -29.77 -24.14 1.24
CA PRO A 249 -29.25 -23.21 2.24
C PRO A 249 -28.15 -23.81 3.10
N ARG A 250 -27.00 -23.11 3.25
CA ARG A 250 -25.80 -23.68 3.88
C ARG A 250 -24.77 -22.67 4.40
N GLY A 251 -24.24 -22.96 5.59
CA GLY A 251 -23.03 -22.34 6.14
C GLY A 251 -21.81 -23.26 6.03
N GLY A 252 -20.59 -22.71 6.11
CA GLY A 252 -19.37 -23.52 6.26
C GLY A 252 -19.02 -24.45 5.09
N HIS A 253 -19.64 -24.24 3.93
CA HIS A 253 -19.30 -24.88 2.66
C HIS A 253 -17.97 -24.34 2.11
N ALA A 254 -17.43 -24.90 1.03
CA ALA A 254 -16.28 -24.33 0.32
C ALA A 254 -16.62 -23.95 -1.12
N MET A 255 -15.88 -22.98 -1.68
CA MET A 255 -15.96 -22.56 -3.08
C MET A 255 -14.58 -22.38 -3.70
N CYS A 256 -14.46 -22.55 -5.01
CA CYS A 256 -13.32 -22.12 -5.80
C CYS A 256 -13.75 -21.74 -7.23
N ILE A 257 -12.88 -21.13 -8.03
CA ILE A 257 -13.22 -20.61 -9.36
C ILE A 257 -12.16 -20.98 -10.42
N ASP A 258 -12.63 -21.53 -11.53
CA ASP A 258 -11.92 -21.67 -12.80
C ASP A 258 -12.23 -20.44 -13.64
N HIS A 259 -11.55 -19.33 -13.34
CA HIS A 259 -11.83 -18.03 -13.96
C HIS A 259 -11.59 -18.05 -15.48
N ALA A 260 -10.59 -18.81 -15.95
CA ALA A 260 -10.35 -19.05 -17.37
C ALA A 260 -11.47 -19.88 -18.04
N GLY A 261 -12.01 -20.87 -17.33
CA GLY A 261 -13.19 -21.64 -17.75
C GLY A 261 -14.54 -20.95 -17.52
N GLY A 262 -14.58 -19.80 -16.84
CA GLY A 262 -15.81 -19.11 -16.45
C GLY A 262 -16.72 -19.95 -15.53
N THR A 263 -16.14 -20.83 -14.71
CA THR A 263 -16.90 -21.79 -13.87
C THR A 263 -16.56 -21.64 -12.38
N ILE A 264 -17.58 -21.54 -11.53
CA ILE A 264 -17.44 -21.57 -10.06
C ILE A 264 -17.84 -22.95 -9.55
N TYR A 265 -17.11 -23.49 -8.58
CA TYR A 265 -17.41 -24.78 -7.95
C TYR A 265 -17.77 -24.58 -6.48
N LEU A 266 -18.76 -25.33 -5.99
CA LEU A 266 -19.22 -25.31 -4.60
C LEU A 266 -19.33 -26.74 -4.07
N PHE A 267 -18.84 -26.97 -2.85
CA PHE A 267 -18.87 -28.29 -2.21
C PHE A 267 -19.29 -28.25 -0.74
N GLY A 268 -20.15 -29.20 -0.35
CA GLY A 268 -20.49 -29.52 1.04
C GLY A 268 -21.07 -28.36 1.86
N GLY A 269 -20.74 -28.34 3.15
CA GLY A 269 -21.24 -27.35 4.12
C GLY A 269 -22.10 -27.98 5.22
N TRP A 270 -22.88 -27.15 5.92
CA TRP A 270 -23.85 -27.56 6.94
C TRP A 270 -25.18 -26.80 6.74
N ASN A 271 -26.29 -27.53 6.68
CA ASN A 271 -27.62 -26.97 6.33
C ASN A 271 -28.48 -26.52 7.53
N GLY A 272 -27.93 -26.53 8.75
CA GLY A 272 -28.71 -26.32 9.98
C GLY A 272 -29.09 -27.62 10.69
N THR A 273 -28.73 -28.79 10.15
CA THR A 273 -28.94 -30.10 10.79
C THR A 273 -27.82 -31.07 10.48
N ASN A 274 -27.52 -31.30 9.19
CA ASN A 274 -26.53 -32.26 8.72
C ASN A 274 -25.40 -31.58 7.93
N SER A 275 -24.21 -32.18 7.98
CA SER A 275 -23.13 -31.89 7.04
C SER A 275 -23.49 -32.42 5.66
N LEU A 276 -23.02 -31.73 4.62
CA LEU A 276 -23.38 -32.00 3.23
C LEU A 276 -22.19 -32.58 2.43
N ASP A 277 -22.51 -33.37 1.40
CA ASP A 277 -21.58 -33.98 0.44
C ASP A 277 -22.02 -33.79 -1.03
N ASP A 278 -22.91 -32.84 -1.30
CA ASP A 278 -23.30 -32.47 -2.66
C ASP A 278 -22.29 -31.52 -3.30
N PHE A 279 -22.10 -31.67 -4.61
CA PHE A 279 -21.07 -30.99 -5.38
C PHE A 279 -21.66 -30.33 -6.63
N TRP A 280 -21.34 -29.06 -6.83
CA TRP A 280 -21.97 -28.19 -7.81
C TRP A 280 -20.96 -27.40 -8.64
N ALA A 281 -21.33 -27.10 -9.88
CA ALA A 281 -20.68 -26.10 -10.72
C ALA A 281 -21.69 -25.01 -11.10
N TYR A 282 -21.22 -23.78 -11.35
CA TYR A 282 -22.00 -22.68 -11.89
C TYR A 282 -21.26 -22.06 -13.08
N ASP A 283 -21.94 -21.99 -14.23
CA ASP A 283 -21.45 -21.29 -15.42
C ASP A 283 -21.81 -19.80 -15.32
N ILE A 284 -20.78 -18.95 -15.25
CA ILE A 284 -20.91 -17.50 -15.07
C ILE A 284 -21.57 -16.84 -16.29
N LYS A 285 -21.37 -17.38 -17.50
CA LYS A 285 -21.88 -16.79 -18.75
C LYS A 285 -23.32 -17.19 -19.03
N GLN A 286 -23.75 -18.36 -18.55
CA GLN A 286 -25.12 -18.86 -18.72
C GLN A 286 -26.07 -18.45 -17.58
N ASP A 287 -25.56 -17.85 -16.49
CA ASP A 287 -26.25 -17.72 -15.20
C ASP A 287 -26.93 -19.04 -14.82
N LYS A 288 -26.12 -20.10 -14.62
CA LYS A 288 -26.66 -21.45 -14.47
C LYS A 288 -25.86 -22.37 -13.56
N TRP A 289 -26.53 -22.90 -12.52
CA TRP A 289 -26.03 -24.03 -11.74
C TRP A 289 -26.08 -25.35 -12.53
N ARG A 290 -25.24 -26.30 -12.12
CA ARG A 290 -25.23 -27.69 -12.57
C ARG A 290 -24.78 -28.59 -11.43
N VAL A 291 -25.60 -29.57 -11.07
CA VAL A 291 -25.20 -30.64 -10.15
C VAL A 291 -24.08 -31.45 -10.79
N LEU A 292 -22.97 -31.62 -10.06
CA LEU A 292 -21.91 -32.57 -10.39
C LEU A 292 -22.17 -33.90 -9.70
N SER A 293 -22.62 -33.84 -8.44
CA SER A 293 -23.01 -35.00 -7.64
C SER A 293 -24.02 -34.59 -6.58
N TYR A 294 -25.07 -35.40 -6.40
CA TYR A 294 -26.03 -35.25 -5.29
C TYR A 294 -25.52 -35.85 -3.98
N SER A 295 -24.48 -36.70 -4.02
CA SER A 295 -23.81 -37.27 -2.84
C SER A 295 -22.46 -37.86 -3.23
N THR A 296 -21.37 -37.13 -2.97
CA THR A 296 -20.01 -37.63 -3.23
C THR A 296 -19.62 -38.78 -2.29
N THR A 297 -20.31 -39.01 -1.16
CA THR A 297 -20.12 -40.21 -0.33
C THR A 297 -20.44 -41.50 -1.09
N SER A 298 -21.27 -41.42 -2.14
CA SER A 298 -21.58 -42.54 -3.03
C SER A 298 -20.53 -42.79 -4.12
N GLU A 299 -19.53 -41.92 -4.26
CA GLU A 299 -18.48 -42.01 -5.28
C GLU A 299 -17.18 -42.64 -4.77
N ARG A 300 -16.46 -43.32 -5.67
CA ARG A 300 -15.19 -43.96 -5.34
C ARG A 300 -14.08 -42.90 -5.13
N ASN A 301 -13.36 -43.03 -4.02
CA ASN A 301 -12.23 -42.15 -3.62
C ASN A 301 -12.63 -40.68 -3.39
N ALA A 302 -13.92 -40.40 -3.21
CA ALA A 302 -14.45 -39.05 -3.06
C ALA A 302 -14.61 -38.64 -1.59
N PRO A 303 -14.64 -37.34 -1.29
CA PRO A 303 -14.89 -36.85 0.06
C PRO A 303 -16.31 -37.18 0.54
N GLY A 304 -16.43 -37.76 1.74
CA GLY A 304 -17.71 -37.81 2.47
C GLY A 304 -18.13 -36.46 3.05
N ALA A 305 -19.36 -36.40 3.58
CA ALA A 305 -19.99 -35.18 4.11
C ALA A 305 -19.14 -34.37 5.09
N ARG A 306 -19.13 -33.04 4.93
CA ARG A 306 -18.26 -32.14 5.70
C ARG A 306 -18.65 -30.67 5.70
N SER A 307 -18.36 -30.01 6.81
CA SER A 307 -18.34 -28.54 6.96
C SER A 307 -16.92 -28.03 7.31
N CYS A 308 -16.73 -26.72 7.32
CA CYS A 308 -15.52 -26.00 7.76
C CYS A 308 -14.18 -26.49 7.13
N HIS A 309 -14.27 -27.04 5.93
CA HIS A 309 -13.16 -27.49 5.10
C HIS A 309 -12.73 -26.39 4.11
N LYS A 310 -11.68 -26.64 3.31
CA LYS A 310 -11.26 -25.73 2.24
C LYS A 310 -11.12 -26.43 0.90
N MET A 311 -11.33 -25.65 -0.16
CA MET A 311 -11.27 -26.05 -1.55
C MET A 311 -10.54 -24.96 -2.35
N VAL A 312 -9.63 -25.33 -3.23
CA VAL A 312 -8.93 -24.39 -4.13
C VAL A 312 -8.81 -24.97 -5.53
N PHE A 313 -8.71 -24.10 -6.54
CA PHE A 313 -8.53 -24.48 -7.93
C PHE A 313 -7.08 -24.26 -8.38
N ASP A 314 -6.54 -25.25 -9.09
CA ASP A 314 -5.27 -25.14 -9.82
C ASP A 314 -5.57 -24.88 -11.30
N ALA A 315 -5.45 -23.62 -11.71
CA ALA A 315 -5.67 -23.20 -13.10
C ALA A 315 -4.70 -23.83 -14.10
N LYS A 316 -3.51 -24.27 -13.65
CA LYS A 316 -2.45 -24.82 -14.49
C LYS A 316 -2.67 -26.27 -14.88
N THR A 317 -3.28 -27.07 -13.99
CA THR A 317 -3.62 -28.47 -14.28
C THR A 317 -5.11 -28.73 -14.45
N GLY A 318 -5.98 -27.80 -14.03
CA GLY A 318 -7.43 -27.99 -14.03
C GLY A 318 -7.90 -28.98 -12.97
N ASN A 319 -7.32 -28.88 -11.77
CA ASN A 319 -7.64 -29.72 -10.63
C ASN A 319 -8.19 -28.88 -9.49
N ILE A 320 -9.15 -29.46 -8.76
CA ILE A 320 -9.66 -28.93 -7.50
C ILE A 320 -9.02 -29.74 -6.38
N TYR A 321 -8.47 -29.06 -5.37
CA TYR A 321 -7.91 -29.70 -4.18
C TYR A 321 -8.78 -29.39 -2.95
N VAL A 322 -9.14 -30.42 -2.19
CA VAL A 322 -10.00 -30.32 -0.99
C VAL A 322 -9.26 -30.89 0.22
N LEU A 323 -9.24 -30.12 1.32
CA LEU A 323 -8.54 -30.48 2.56
C LEU A 323 -9.44 -30.30 3.78
N GLY A 324 -9.33 -31.26 4.71
CA GLY A 324 -9.93 -31.18 6.05
C GLY A 324 -11.45 -31.41 6.10
N ARG A 325 -12.00 -31.34 7.32
CA ARG A 325 -13.43 -31.37 7.63
C ARG A 325 -13.69 -31.14 9.11
N LEU A 326 -14.87 -30.59 9.42
CA LEU A 326 -15.63 -30.91 10.62
C LEU A 326 -16.78 -31.84 10.19
N SER A 327 -17.03 -32.93 10.95
CA SER A 327 -18.22 -33.78 10.75
C SER A 327 -19.21 -33.61 11.88
N ASP A 328 -20.47 -34.02 11.68
CA ASP A 328 -21.52 -33.87 12.69
C ASP A 328 -21.18 -34.64 13.99
N ALA A 329 -20.50 -35.78 13.88
CA ALA A 329 -20.02 -36.58 15.02
C ALA A 329 -18.77 -36.00 15.72
N ASP A 330 -18.11 -35.01 15.11
CA ASP A 330 -17.04 -34.22 15.76
C ASP A 330 -17.64 -32.98 16.43
N ALA A 331 -18.59 -32.31 15.76
CA ALA A 331 -19.31 -31.16 16.31
C ALA A 331 -20.06 -31.53 17.61
N GLN A 332 -20.74 -32.68 17.64
CA GLN A 332 -21.40 -33.20 18.84
C GLN A 332 -20.42 -33.44 20.01
N LYS A 333 -19.22 -33.97 19.74
CA LYS A 333 -18.21 -34.23 20.79
C LYS A 333 -17.59 -32.94 21.31
N LEU A 334 -17.37 -31.97 20.43
CA LEU A 334 -16.90 -30.64 20.79
C LEU A 334 -17.90 -29.95 21.73
N ASP A 335 -19.19 -29.96 21.37
CA ASP A 335 -20.28 -29.37 22.17
C ASP A 335 -20.43 -30.03 23.55
N MET A 336 -20.39 -31.37 23.61
CA MET A 336 -20.38 -32.13 24.87
C MET A 336 -19.17 -31.81 25.76
N ALA A 337 -17.99 -31.60 25.16
CA ALA A 337 -16.77 -31.25 25.90
C ALA A 337 -16.79 -29.81 26.44
N THR A 338 -17.40 -28.86 25.71
CA THR A 338 -17.59 -27.49 26.20
C THR A 338 -18.65 -27.37 27.29
N THR A 339 -19.70 -28.20 27.25
CA THR A 339 -20.81 -28.16 28.22
C THR A 339 -20.56 -29.00 29.48
N THR A 340 -19.81 -30.10 29.35
CA THR A 340 -19.51 -31.03 30.46
C THR A 340 -18.07 -31.53 30.40
N PRO A 341 -17.11 -30.84 31.05
CA PRO A 341 -15.71 -31.24 31.05
C PRO A 341 -15.45 -32.47 31.96
N GLN A 342 -15.84 -33.65 31.51
CA GLN A 342 -15.43 -34.92 32.12
C GLN A 342 -14.00 -35.25 31.73
N ALA A 343 -13.11 -35.37 32.72
CA ALA A 343 -11.74 -35.84 32.56
C ALA A 343 -11.71 -37.37 32.30
N GLY A 344 -12.07 -37.76 31.08
CA GLY A 344 -11.87 -39.13 30.59
C GLY A 344 -10.54 -39.26 29.84
N ASP A 345 -9.63 -40.07 30.38
CA ASP A 345 -8.37 -40.47 29.71
C ASP A 345 -8.66 -41.38 28.49
N VAL A 346 -9.20 -40.80 27.42
CA VAL A 346 -9.33 -41.44 26.11
C VAL A 346 -7.98 -41.27 25.38
N PRO A 347 -7.25 -42.34 25.04
CA PRO A 347 -5.99 -42.21 24.31
C PRO A 347 -6.20 -41.50 22.97
N PRO A 348 -5.38 -40.49 22.61
CA PRO A 348 -5.55 -39.74 21.38
C PRO A 348 -5.33 -40.66 20.17
N HIS A 349 -6.42 -40.99 19.47
CA HIS A 349 -6.35 -41.75 18.24
C HIS A 349 -5.73 -40.88 17.15
N LYS A 350 -4.64 -41.36 16.55
CA LYS A 350 -4.04 -40.74 15.36
C LYS A 350 -5.00 -40.80 14.16
N ILE A 351 -5.88 -39.81 14.04
CA ILE A 351 -6.74 -39.62 12.87
C ILE A 351 -5.90 -39.03 11.74
N GLY A 352 -5.98 -39.63 10.56
CA GLY A 352 -5.33 -39.13 9.35
C GLY A 352 -5.93 -37.80 8.89
N TYR A 353 -5.09 -36.94 8.30
CA TYR A 353 -5.63 -35.81 7.54
C TYR A 353 -6.34 -36.32 6.28
N GLU A 354 -7.40 -35.64 5.88
CA GLU A 354 -8.15 -35.98 4.67
C GLU A 354 -7.85 -34.99 3.55
N PHE A 355 -7.32 -35.48 2.44
CA PHE A 355 -6.89 -34.67 1.31
C PHE A 355 -7.27 -35.34 -0.02
N TYR A 356 -8.00 -34.61 -0.87
CA TYR A 356 -8.58 -35.11 -2.12
C TYR A 356 -8.24 -34.19 -3.30
N ARG A 357 -8.25 -34.77 -4.50
CA ARG A 357 -8.22 -34.08 -5.79
C ARG A 357 -9.45 -34.44 -6.63
N TYR A 358 -10.04 -33.48 -7.31
CA TYR A 358 -11.03 -33.69 -8.37
C TYR A 358 -10.51 -33.12 -9.69
N HIS A 359 -10.63 -33.90 -10.76
CA HIS A 359 -10.15 -33.54 -12.09
C HIS A 359 -11.29 -32.86 -12.88
N THR A 360 -11.14 -31.58 -13.26
CA THR A 360 -12.18 -30.88 -14.07
C THR A 360 -12.02 -31.10 -15.57
N ARG A 361 -10.83 -31.51 -16.02
CA ARG A 361 -10.43 -31.67 -17.42
C ARG A 361 -9.43 -32.82 -17.61
N GLY A 362 -9.16 -33.19 -18.87
CA GLY A 362 -8.27 -34.30 -19.21
C GLY A 362 -8.93 -35.70 -19.10
N SER A 363 -8.13 -36.77 -19.21
CA SER A 363 -8.62 -38.16 -19.26
C SER A 363 -9.22 -38.70 -17.96
N ALA A 364 -9.03 -37.98 -16.85
CA ALA A 364 -9.63 -38.29 -15.55
C ALA A 364 -10.83 -37.39 -15.20
N ALA A 365 -11.25 -36.50 -16.11
CA ALA A 365 -12.30 -35.50 -15.85
C ALA A 365 -13.57 -36.12 -15.25
N GLY A 366 -14.15 -35.43 -14.26
CA GLY A 366 -15.36 -35.90 -13.56
C GLY A 366 -15.10 -36.96 -12.50
N ARG A 367 -13.87 -37.07 -11.97
CA ARG A 367 -13.50 -38.10 -10.98
C ARG A 367 -12.74 -37.51 -9.80
N TRP A 368 -12.97 -38.10 -8.64
CA TRP A 368 -12.19 -37.89 -7.42
C TRP A 368 -11.00 -38.85 -7.30
N GLU A 369 -10.00 -38.39 -6.57
CA GLU A 369 -8.78 -39.10 -6.21
C GLU A 369 -8.42 -38.76 -4.76
N PHE A 370 -8.12 -39.77 -3.96
CA PHE A 370 -7.82 -39.63 -2.54
C PHE A 370 -6.30 -39.72 -2.36
N LEU A 371 -5.68 -38.67 -1.79
CA LEU A 371 -4.24 -38.44 -1.93
C LEU A 371 -3.41 -38.99 -0.77
N SER A 372 -3.93 -39.02 0.47
CA SER A 372 -3.34 -39.75 1.61
C SER A 372 -4.29 -39.80 2.81
N VAL A 373 -3.97 -40.71 3.75
CA VAL A 373 -4.57 -40.80 5.10
C VAL A 373 -3.51 -41.09 6.17
N ASP A 374 -2.24 -41.37 5.83
CA ASP A 374 -1.27 -41.86 6.84
C ASP A 374 -0.95 -40.76 7.88
N PRO A 375 -1.35 -40.92 9.16
CA PRO A 375 -1.09 -39.94 10.22
C PRO A 375 0.39 -39.93 10.66
N ASN A 376 1.25 -40.71 10.00
CA ASN A 376 2.69 -40.69 10.15
C ASN A 376 3.39 -40.04 8.94
N THR A 377 2.64 -39.52 7.95
CA THR A 377 3.21 -38.75 6.81
C THR A 377 4.08 -37.61 7.35
N PRO A 378 5.41 -37.62 7.12
CA PRO A 378 6.28 -36.60 7.69
C PRO A 378 5.90 -35.20 7.21
N HIS A 379 5.83 -34.27 8.16
CA HIS A 379 5.55 -32.84 7.93
C HIS A 379 4.15 -32.50 7.35
N ALA A 380 3.22 -33.45 7.28
CA ALA A 380 1.83 -33.16 6.94
C ALA A 380 1.09 -32.43 8.08
N PRO A 381 0.02 -31.67 7.77
CA PRO A 381 -0.92 -31.22 8.80
C PRO A 381 -1.66 -32.41 9.43
N PRO A 382 -2.18 -32.28 10.66
CA PRO A 382 -3.16 -33.21 11.21
C PRO A 382 -4.53 -32.99 10.54
N LEU A 383 -5.56 -33.76 10.94
CA LEU A 383 -6.94 -33.43 10.55
C LEU A 383 -7.35 -32.06 11.14
N ILE A 384 -7.90 -31.18 10.30
CA ILE A 384 -8.18 -29.78 10.64
C ILE A 384 -9.49 -29.26 10.03
N TYR A 385 -10.06 -28.25 10.70
CA TYR A 385 -11.21 -27.44 10.25
C TYR A 385 -11.01 -25.97 10.63
N ASP A 386 -11.80 -25.06 10.05
CA ASP A 386 -11.67 -23.59 10.20
C ASP A 386 -10.27 -23.04 9.81
N HIS A 387 -9.51 -23.82 9.04
CA HIS A 387 -8.21 -23.45 8.47
C HIS A 387 -8.39 -22.63 7.19
N GLN A 388 -7.30 -22.12 6.63
CA GLN A 388 -7.27 -21.54 5.29
C GLN A 388 -6.29 -22.27 4.39
N MET A 389 -6.57 -22.29 3.09
CA MET A 389 -5.76 -22.92 2.05
C MET A 389 -5.74 -22.04 0.80
N VAL A 390 -4.56 -21.87 0.19
CA VAL A 390 -4.35 -21.11 -1.05
C VAL A 390 -3.43 -21.88 -2.01
N MET A 391 -3.45 -21.54 -3.30
CA MET A 391 -2.75 -22.26 -4.36
C MET A 391 -1.81 -21.33 -5.14
N ASP A 392 -0.50 -21.60 -5.10
CA ASP A 392 0.45 -21.07 -6.08
C ASP A 392 0.41 -21.97 -7.31
N CYS A 393 -0.41 -21.58 -8.29
CA CYS A 393 -0.60 -22.30 -9.54
C CYS A 393 0.72 -22.49 -10.31
N GLU A 394 1.61 -21.50 -10.28
CA GLU A 394 2.83 -21.49 -11.08
C GLU A 394 3.94 -22.36 -10.49
N ALA A 395 4.21 -22.22 -9.19
CA ALA A 395 5.13 -23.08 -8.46
C ALA A 395 4.58 -24.50 -8.27
N GLN A 396 3.25 -24.69 -8.38
CA GLN A 396 2.54 -25.94 -8.08
C GLN A 396 2.65 -26.33 -6.60
N ILE A 397 2.35 -25.37 -5.73
CA ILE A 397 2.42 -25.50 -4.26
C ILE A 397 1.11 -25.01 -3.63
N LEU A 398 0.51 -25.85 -2.78
CA LEU A 398 -0.56 -25.42 -1.87
C LEU A 398 0.06 -24.89 -0.58
N TYR A 399 -0.51 -23.84 0.01
CA TYR A 399 -0.16 -23.37 1.35
C TYR A 399 -1.38 -23.47 2.27
N VAL A 400 -1.17 -23.93 3.50
CA VAL A 400 -2.23 -24.22 4.49
C VAL A 400 -1.83 -23.63 5.83
N TYR A 401 -2.72 -22.85 6.46
CA TYR A 401 -2.48 -22.25 7.76
C TYR A 401 -3.64 -22.40 8.75
N GLY A 402 -3.29 -22.59 10.02
CA GLY A 402 -4.18 -22.46 11.17
C GLY A 402 -5.33 -23.48 11.17
N GLY A 403 -6.45 -23.06 11.77
CA GLY A 403 -7.58 -23.94 12.05
C GLY A 403 -7.42 -24.74 13.33
N ARG A 404 -8.51 -25.37 13.77
CA ARG A 404 -8.55 -26.26 14.94
C ARG A 404 -8.27 -27.70 14.52
N VAL A 405 -7.55 -28.42 15.36
CA VAL A 405 -7.11 -29.81 15.13
C VAL A 405 -8.15 -30.81 15.67
N ILE A 406 -8.32 -31.94 14.98
CA ILE A 406 -9.14 -33.07 15.42
C ILE A 406 -8.21 -34.27 15.69
N ASP A 407 -7.94 -34.55 16.97
CA ASP A 407 -7.13 -35.71 17.42
C ASP A 407 -7.80 -36.55 18.52
N GLY A 408 -9.06 -36.24 18.85
CA GLY A 408 -9.88 -36.94 19.84
C GLY A 408 -9.82 -36.37 21.26
N ASP A 409 -8.89 -35.47 21.56
CA ASP A 409 -8.81 -34.74 22.83
C ASP A 409 -9.56 -33.40 22.71
N TRP A 410 -10.87 -33.49 22.92
CA TRP A 410 -11.82 -32.36 22.82
C TRP A 410 -11.72 -31.37 24.00
N ALA A 411 -11.01 -31.74 25.07
CA ALA A 411 -10.81 -30.87 26.22
C ALA A 411 -9.71 -29.80 25.97
N ASN A 412 -8.77 -30.06 25.06
CA ASN A 412 -7.64 -29.17 24.79
C ASN A 412 -7.63 -28.67 23.34
N THR A 413 -8.22 -27.50 23.10
CA THR A 413 -8.24 -26.86 21.77
C THR A 413 -6.83 -26.62 21.22
N LYS A 414 -6.45 -27.40 20.20
CA LYS A 414 -5.16 -27.31 19.49
C LYS A 414 -5.32 -26.64 18.13
N TYR A 415 -4.24 -26.03 17.66
CA TYR A 415 -4.16 -25.31 16.40
C TYR A 415 -3.00 -25.82 15.54
N ALA A 416 -3.19 -25.84 14.22
CA ALA A 416 -2.16 -26.26 13.27
C ALA A 416 -1.24 -25.09 12.85
N GLY A 417 -0.01 -25.42 12.45
CA GLY A 417 0.99 -24.47 11.97
C GLY A 417 0.81 -23.99 10.53
N LEU A 418 1.91 -23.57 9.91
CA LEU A 418 1.99 -23.27 8.48
C LEU A 418 2.61 -24.46 7.74
N TYR A 419 1.93 -24.93 6.70
CA TYR A 419 2.35 -26.06 5.87
C TYR A 419 2.33 -25.68 4.40
N SER A 420 3.08 -26.42 3.61
CA SER A 420 3.03 -26.38 2.15
C SER A 420 3.02 -27.80 1.58
N TYR A 421 2.32 -28.02 0.46
CA TYR A 421 2.32 -29.27 -0.28
C TYR A 421 2.82 -29.04 -1.71
N ASN A 422 3.95 -29.64 -2.07
CA ASN A 422 4.46 -29.62 -3.42
C ASN A 422 3.76 -30.70 -4.25
N ILE A 423 2.91 -30.28 -5.19
CA ILE A 423 2.07 -31.17 -5.99
C ILE A 423 2.91 -32.09 -6.89
N ARG A 424 4.00 -31.57 -7.46
CA ARG A 424 4.87 -32.33 -8.39
C ARG A 424 5.68 -33.42 -7.68
N LEU A 425 6.02 -33.21 -6.40
CA LEU A 425 6.76 -34.15 -5.57
C LEU A 425 5.87 -35.01 -4.66
N ALA A 426 4.56 -34.74 -4.63
CA ALA A 426 3.57 -35.31 -3.72
C ALA A 426 3.98 -35.25 -2.23
N LYS A 427 4.62 -34.16 -1.80
CA LYS A 427 5.25 -34.04 -0.47
C LYS A 427 4.81 -32.80 0.29
N TRP A 428 4.54 -32.99 1.58
CA TRP A 428 4.35 -31.91 2.55
C TRP A 428 5.69 -31.37 3.07
N GLN A 429 5.71 -30.09 3.40
CA GLN A 429 6.74 -29.41 4.17
C GLN A 429 6.10 -28.48 5.21
N HIS A 430 6.52 -28.65 6.47
CA HIS A 430 6.18 -27.79 7.58
C HIS A 430 7.05 -26.52 7.52
N LEU A 431 6.41 -25.34 7.55
CA LEU A 431 7.05 -24.04 7.37
C LEU A 431 7.14 -23.23 8.67
N GLN A 432 6.10 -23.31 9.52
CA GLN A 432 6.14 -22.79 10.89
C GLN A 432 5.47 -23.78 11.84
N SER A 433 6.11 -24.01 12.99
CA SER A 433 5.66 -24.90 14.05
C SER A 433 4.26 -24.54 14.59
N ASN A 434 3.62 -25.52 15.25
CA ASN A 434 2.35 -25.32 15.98
C ASN A 434 2.36 -23.99 16.75
N PRO A 435 1.42 -23.08 16.46
CA PRO A 435 1.52 -21.70 16.88
C PRO A 435 1.16 -21.54 18.36
N LYS A 436 1.76 -20.54 19.00
CA LYS A 436 1.52 -20.28 20.42
C LYS A 436 0.20 -19.55 20.65
N LEU A 437 -0.39 -19.78 21.83
CA LEU A 437 -1.59 -19.10 22.35
C LEU A 437 -1.25 -17.75 23.02
N ASN A 438 -0.30 -16.99 22.46
CA ASN A 438 0.07 -15.67 22.97
C ASN A 438 -0.11 -14.60 21.89
N THR A 439 -0.68 -13.46 22.28
CA THR A 439 -0.90 -12.30 21.41
C THR A 439 0.37 -11.46 21.20
N THR A 440 1.34 -11.57 22.12
CA THR A 440 2.64 -10.87 22.03
C THR A 440 3.51 -11.44 20.92
N PHE A 441 3.33 -10.92 19.71
CA PHE A 441 4.20 -11.21 18.58
C PHE A 441 5.58 -10.54 18.76
N MET A 442 6.62 -11.16 18.21
CA MET A 442 7.97 -10.61 18.08
C MET A 442 8.34 -10.65 16.60
N SER A 443 9.05 -9.64 16.07
CA SER A 443 9.32 -9.59 14.62
C SER A 443 10.15 -10.81 14.16
N GLY A 444 9.79 -11.37 13.00
CA GLY A 444 10.32 -12.66 12.53
C GLY A 444 9.77 -13.89 13.27
N GLY A 445 8.79 -13.73 14.17
CA GLY A 445 8.18 -14.80 14.95
C GLY A 445 7.19 -15.68 14.18
N ILE A 446 6.68 -16.70 14.87
CA ILE A 446 5.60 -17.56 14.38
C ILE A 446 4.27 -16.81 14.47
N ILE A 447 3.42 -16.91 13.45
CA ILE A 447 2.10 -16.26 13.43
C ILE A 447 1.24 -16.84 14.59
N PRO A 448 0.48 -16.02 15.35
CA PRO A 448 -0.28 -16.54 16.49
C PRO A 448 -1.42 -17.49 16.09
N ALA A 449 -1.75 -18.41 17.01
CA ALA A 449 -2.72 -19.48 16.82
C ALA A 449 -4.12 -18.95 16.52
N ARG A 450 -4.77 -19.44 15.46
CA ARG A 450 -6.07 -18.93 15.03
C ARG A 450 -6.89 -19.88 14.16
N HIS A 451 -8.21 -19.70 14.22
CA HIS A 451 -9.18 -20.35 13.32
C HIS A 451 -10.23 -19.32 12.83
N GLY A 452 -10.89 -19.61 11.70
CA GLY A 452 -11.87 -18.69 11.08
C GLY A 452 -11.28 -17.34 10.66
N HIS A 453 -9.96 -17.26 10.55
CA HIS A 453 -9.19 -16.16 10.00
C HIS A 453 -9.29 -16.14 8.47
N SER A 454 -8.64 -15.18 7.81
CA SER A 454 -8.40 -15.21 6.36
C SER A 454 -6.93 -15.30 6.00
N MET A 455 -6.63 -15.96 4.89
CA MET A 455 -5.32 -16.05 4.26
C MET A 455 -5.49 -15.85 2.76
N VAL A 456 -4.67 -15.00 2.16
CA VAL A 456 -4.58 -14.78 0.70
C VAL A 456 -3.12 -14.79 0.27
N LEU A 457 -2.87 -15.11 -1.01
CA LEU A 457 -1.54 -15.14 -1.61
C LEU A 457 -1.40 -14.03 -2.66
N ASP A 458 -0.40 -13.16 -2.49
CA ASP A 458 0.15 -12.39 -3.60
C ASP A 458 1.21 -13.26 -4.30
N ASP A 459 0.95 -13.66 -5.54
CA ASP A 459 1.82 -14.51 -6.35
C ASP A 459 2.99 -13.74 -6.99
N ARG A 460 2.85 -12.42 -7.18
CA ARG A 460 3.87 -11.52 -7.71
C ARG A 460 4.97 -11.28 -6.67
N THR A 461 4.60 -11.03 -5.42
CA THR A 461 5.55 -10.84 -4.31
C THR A 461 5.87 -12.13 -3.55
N ARG A 462 5.07 -13.20 -3.74
CA ARG A 462 5.15 -14.47 -3.00
C ARG A 462 4.97 -14.27 -1.49
N THR A 463 3.97 -13.48 -1.14
CA THR A 463 3.61 -13.13 0.23
C THR A 463 2.26 -13.75 0.59
N LEU A 464 2.21 -14.49 1.70
CA LEU A 464 0.96 -14.87 2.34
C LEU A 464 0.52 -13.77 3.30
N TYR A 465 -0.63 -13.16 3.05
CA TYR A 465 -1.25 -12.22 3.97
C TYR A 465 -2.28 -12.95 4.83
N ILE A 466 -2.08 -12.96 6.15
CA ILE A 466 -2.89 -13.69 7.13
C ILE A 466 -3.46 -12.70 8.14
N PHE A 467 -4.78 -12.65 8.30
CA PHE A 467 -5.45 -11.65 9.13
C PHE A 467 -6.74 -12.12 9.78
N GLY A 468 -7.06 -11.50 10.92
CA GLY A 468 -8.30 -11.72 11.66
C GLY A 468 -8.47 -13.13 12.26
N GLY A 469 -9.71 -13.46 12.62
CA GLY A 469 -10.11 -14.74 13.20
C GLY A 469 -10.07 -14.78 14.73
N LYS A 470 -10.27 -15.98 15.29
CA LYS A 470 -10.33 -16.22 16.74
C LYS A 470 -9.12 -16.99 17.27
N MET A 471 -8.63 -16.61 18.46
CA MET A 471 -7.68 -17.38 19.29
C MET A 471 -8.37 -17.71 20.61
N LYS A 472 -8.64 -19.00 20.86
CA LYS A 472 -9.72 -19.40 21.78
C LYS A 472 -10.99 -18.62 21.39
N GLU A 473 -11.71 -18.06 22.36
CA GLU A 473 -12.96 -17.34 22.09
C GLU A 473 -12.73 -15.85 21.75
N THR A 474 -11.50 -15.35 21.88
CA THR A 474 -11.15 -13.95 21.58
C THR A 474 -11.00 -13.72 20.08
N SER A 475 -11.85 -12.87 19.51
CA SER A 475 -11.68 -12.35 18.15
C SER A 475 -10.54 -11.33 18.09
N HIS A 476 -9.73 -11.39 17.03
CA HIS A 476 -8.67 -10.43 16.74
C HIS A 476 -8.84 -9.86 15.34
N PHE A 477 -8.35 -8.64 15.10
CA PHE A 477 -8.14 -8.08 13.75
C PHE A 477 -6.72 -7.55 13.59
N ASP A 478 -5.76 -8.41 13.90
CA ASP A 478 -4.36 -8.26 13.54
C ASP A 478 -4.10 -8.76 12.10
N MET A 479 -2.95 -8.38 11.54
CA MET A 479 -2.55 -8.74 10.18
C MET A 479 -1.05 -9.00 10.07
N TYR A 480 -0.68 -10.06 9.36
CA TYR A 480 0.69 -10.51 9.11
C TYR A 480 0.93 -10.69 7.61
N ALA A 481 2.17 -10.45 7.20
CA ALA A 481 2.74 -10.87 5.94
C ALA A 481 3.80 -11.95 6.22
N TYR A 482 3.75 -13.06 5.48
CA TYR A 482 4.79 -14.10 5.48
C TYR A 482 5.39 -14.21 4.07
N ASP A 483 6.67 -13.85 3.96
CA ASP A 483 7.44 -14.00 2.72
C ASP A 483 7.85 -15.48 2.57
N ILE A 484 7.45 -16.10 1.47
CA ILE A 484 7.69 -17.53 1.21
C ILE A 484 9.18 -17.83 0.91
N ALA A 485 9.92 -16.87 0.36
CA ALA A 485 11.29 -17.03 -0.10
C ALA A 485 12.34 -16.79 1.00
N THR A 486 12.08 -15.86 1.93
CA THR A 486 12.89 -15.64 3.14
C THR A 486 12.44 -16.52 4.31
N LYS A 487 11.14 -16.90 4.32
CA LYS A 487 10.42 -17.54 5.43
C LYS A 487 10.25 -16.66 6.67
N THR A 488 10.33 -15.33 6.53
CA THR A 488 10.11 -14.37 7.63
C THR A 488 8.65 -13.94 7.75
N THR A 489 8.19 -13.75 8.98
CA THR A 489 6.89 -13.12 9.28
C THR A 489 7.10 -11.67 9.70
N LYS A 490 6.32 -10.77 9.13
CA LYS A 490 6.15 -9.38 9.58
C LYS A 490 4.72 -9.18 10.05
N GLN A 491 4.53 -8.62 11.25
CA GLN A 491 3.23 -8.08 11.64
C GLN A 491 3.07 -6.71 10.98
N LEU A 492 1.98 -6.50 10.25
CA LEU A 492 1.66 -5.22 9.61
C LEU A 492 0.82 -4.35 10.56
N PHE A 493 -0.16 -4.97 11.22
CA PHE A 493 -1.05 -4.32 12.17
C PHE A 493 -1.25 -5.21 13.39
N SER A 494 -1.16 -4.59 14.58
CA SER A 494 -1.33 -5.28 15.87
C SER A 494 -2.78 -5.31 16.34
N ASP A 495 -3.56 -4.28 16.00
CA ASP A 495 -5.00 -4.21 16.21
C ASP A 495 -5.62 -3.15 15.29
N LEU A 496 -6.33 -3.59 14.24
CA LEU A 496 -7.04 -2.70 13.32
C LEU A 496 -8.25 -2.01 13.99
N GLN A 497 -8.75 -2.50 15.13
CA GLN A 497 -9.84 -1.83 15.84
C GLN A 497 -9.38 -0.49 16.41
N ARG A 498 -8.21 -0.45 17.05
CA ARG A 498 -7.57 0.81 17.47
C ARG A 498 -7.19 1.70 16.28
N ASP A 499 -6.59 1.12 15.24
CA ASP A 499 -5.92 1.91 14.19
C ASP A 499 -6.90 2.46 13.11
N TYR A 500 -8.04 1.80 12.88
CA TYR A 500 -9.03 2.17 11.85
C TYR A 500 -10.51 2.02 12.30
N GLY A 501 -10.78 1.82 13.59
CA GLY A 501 -12.15 1.55 14.08
C GLY A 501 -12.70 0.20 13.60
N HIS A 502 -11.85 -0.71 13.13
CA HIS A 502 -12.23 -1.96 12.49
C HIS A 502 -12.52 -3.07 13.52
N GLU A 503 -13.80 -3.22 13.89
CA GLU A 503 -14.30 -4.32 14.75
C GLU A 503 -13.74 -5.71 14.35
N ALA A 504 -13.31 -6.49 15.35
CA ALA A 504 -12.72 -7.82 15.15
C ALA A 504 -13.78 -8.91 14.91
N LEU A 505 -13.91 -9.36 13.65
CA LEU A 505 -14.96 -10.30 13.25
C LEU A 505 -14.44 -11.73 13.02
N PHE A 506 -15.26 -12.71 13.38
CA PHE A 506 -15.01 -14.13 13.18
C PHE A 506 -15.60 -14.63 11.85
N THR A 507 -14.90 -15.56 11.17
CA THR A 507 -15.19 -16.03 9.80
C THR A 507 -15.10 -14.97 8.69
N VAL A 508 -14.29 -13.93 8.87
CA VAL A 508 -13.93 -12.99 7.78
C VAL A 508 -13.48 -13.73 6.51
N ARG A 509 -13.68 -13.09 5.34
CA ARG A 509 -13.24 -13.61 4.04
C ARG A 509 -12.39 -12.59 3.28
N GLY A 510 -11.18 -12.98 2.95
CA GLY A 510 -10.27 -12.25 2.06
C GLY A 510 -10.37 -12.73 0.61
N LEU A 511 -10.39 -11.78 -0.32
CA LEU A 511 -10.00 -11.94 -1.73
C LEU A 511 -8.80 -11.01 -2.00
N ILE A 512 -8.07 -11.23 -3.09
CA ILE A 512 -6.91 -10.40 -3.46
C ILE A 512 -6.86 -10.17 -4.97
N ASP A 513 -6.52 -8.95 -5.36
CA ASP A 513 -6.02 -8.64 -6.71
C ASP A 513 -4.54 -8.23 -6.62
N PRO A 514 -3.60 -9.13 -6.98
CA PRO A 514 -2.18 -8.82 -7.02
C PRO A 514 -1.79 -7.77 -8.08
N LYS A 515 -2.60 -7.54 -9.12
CA LYS A 515 -2.34 -6.48 -10.11
C LYS A 515 -2.56 -5.10 -9.48
N LEU A 516 -3.74 -4.92 -8.88
CA LEU A 516 -4.16 -3.68 -8.20
C LEU A 516 -3.54 -3.49 -6.81
N ARG A 517 -2.85 -4.50 -6.26
CA ARG A 517 -2.32 -4.51 -4.88
C ARG A 517 -3.39 -4.21 -3.83
N GLU A 518 -4.56 -4.85 -4.00
CA GLU A 518 -5.71 -4.71 -3.11
C GLU A 518 -6.12 -6.07 -2.51
N ILE A 519 -6.42 -6.08 -1.21
CA ILE A 519 -7.07 -7.19 -0.51
C ILE A 519 -8.48 -6.74 -0.13
N TYR A 520 -9.50 -7.46 -0.61
CA TYR A 520 -10.90 -7.21 -0.31
C TYR A 520 -11.34 -8.07 0.87
N VAL A 521 -11.92 -7.46 1.90
CA VAL A 521 -12.34 -8.16 3.12
C VAL A 521 -13.84 -8.03 3.32
N PHE A 522 -14.50 -9.18 3.34
CA PHE A 522 -15.91 -9.32 3.69
C PHE A 522 -16.05 -9.69 5.17
N SER A 523 -16.94 -8.99 5.84
CA SER A 523 -17.16 -9.02 7.29
C SER A 523 -17.94 -10.27 7.75
N GLY A 524 -17.91 -10.57 9.06
CA GLY A 524 -18.44 -11.82 9.64
C GLY A 524 -19.16 -11.63 10.98
N LEU A 525 -19.06 -12.62 11.89
CA LEU A 525 -19.72 -12.64 13.20
C LEU A 525 -19.01 -11.73 14.22
N ALA A 526 -19.75 -11.04 15.10
CA ALA A 526 -19.20 -10.13 16.10
C ALA A 526 -18.49 -10.86 17.28
N PRO A 527 -17.71 -10.13 18.12
CA PRO A 527 -17.14 -10.69 19.36
C PRO A 527 -18.19 -11.12 20.39
N GLU A 528 -19.32 -10.42 20.48
CA GLU A 528 -20.43 -10.77 21.36
C GLU A 528 -21.21 -11.94 20.73
N GLU A 529 -20.95 -13.15 21.26
CA GLU A 529 -21.33 -14.44 20.66
C GLU A 529 -22.84 -14.69 20.58
N SER A 530 -23.45 -14.09 19.57
CA SER A 530 -24.83 -14.30 19.08
C SER A 530 -25.17 -13.28 18.00
N THR A 531 -24.56 -12.09 18.04
CA THR A 531 -24.93 -10.97 17.19
C THR A 531 -24.17 -10.95 15.85
N ILE A 532 -24.93 -10.72 14.77
CA ILE A 532 -24.39 -10.40 13.45
C ILE A 532 -24.40 -8.87 13.32
N PRO A 533 -23.31 -8.24 12.82
CA PRO A 533 -23.25 -6.79 12.66
C PRO A 533 -24.42 -6.22 11.85
N ARG A 534 -25.01 -5.10 12.32
CA ARG A 534 -26.15 -4.43 11.67
C ARG A 534 -25.85 -3.98 10.23
N SER A 535 -24.58 -3.79 9.91
CA SER A 535 -24.08 -3.59 8.55
C SER A 535 -22.78 -4.37 8.39
N SER A 536 -22.55 -4.94 7.20
CA SER A 536 -21.39 -5.80 6.91
C SER A 536 -20.55 -5.19 5.78
N PRO A 537 -19.94 -4.00 5.98
CA PRO A 537 -19.26 -3.29 4.90
C PRO A 537 -18.04 -4.09 4.41
N VAL A 538 -17.86 -4.06 3.09
CA VAL A 538 -16.64 -4.55 2.44
C VAL A 538 -15.52 -3.54 2.67
N ARG A 539 -14.32 -4.03 2.99
CA ARG A 539 -13.14 -3.19 3.26
C ARG A 539 -12.06 -3.50 2.23
N ILE A 540 -11.26 -2.50 1.85
CA ILE A 540 -10.10 -2.66 0.96
C ILE A 540 -8.84 -2.33 1.74
N PHE A 541 -7.86 -3.24 1.70
CA PHE A 541 -6.51 -2.97 2.12
C PHE A 541 -5.61 -2.80 0.89
N ARG A 542 -5.04 -1.61 0.73
CA ARG A 542 -4.18 -1.21 -0.39
C ARG A 542 -2.72 -1.25 0.07
N TYR A 543 -1.92 -2.18 -0.45
CA TYR A 543 -0.54 -2.43 0.00
C TYR A 543 0.54 -1.86 -0.93
N HIS A 544 0.25 -0.72 -1.56
CA HIS A 544 1.17 -0.01 -2.46
C HIS A 544 2.43 0.51 -1.75
N SER A 545 2.29 0.96 -0.50
CA SER A 545 3.35 1.49 0.37
C SER A 545 3.29 0.82 1.74
N PRO A 546 4.42 0.68 2.49
CA PRO A 546 4.39 0.15 3.86
C PRO A 546 3.77 1.15 4.86
N PRO A 547 3.01 0.71 5.89
CA PRO A 547 2.52 -0.66 6.11
C PRO A 547 1.33 -1.04 5.20
N GLY A 548 0.68 -0.04 4.59
CA GLY A 548 -0.50 -0.14 3.74
C GLY A 548 -1.62 0.76 4.24
N LYS A 549 -2.68 0.95 3.45
CA LYS A 549 -3.84 1.77 3.81
C LYS A 549 -5.12 0.94 3.81
N TRP A 550 -5.96 1.10 4.83
CA TRP A 550 -7.32 0.57 4.86
C TRP A 550 -8.34 1.64 4.42
N ASP A 551 -9.32 1.22 3.64
CA ASP A 551 -10.44 2.00 3.14
C ASP A 551 -11.74 1.18 3.22
N VAL A 552 -12.89 1.85 3.28
CA VAL A 552 -14.23 1.21 3.31
C VAL A 552 -14.90 1.37 1.95
N VAL A 553 -15.48 0.30 1.42
CA VAL A 553 -16.31 0.37 0.22
C VAL A 553 -17.68 0.89 0.61
N LEU A 554 -18.09 2.01 0.00
CA LEU A 554 -19.43 2.55 0.20
C LEU A 554 -20.45 1.79 -0.68
N PRO A 555 -21.74 1.74 -0.33
CA PRO A 555 -22.77 1.33 -1.29
C PRO A 555 -22.84 2.30 -2.47
N ALA A 556 -23.26 1.84 -3.65
CA ALA A 556 -23.55 2.73 -4.79
C ALA A 556 -24.60 3.80 -4.42
N PRO A 557 -24.51 5.02 -5.01
CA PRO A 557 -25.58 6.00 -4.93
C PRO A 557 -26.90 5.40 -5.41
N SER A 558 -27.99 5.63 -4.67
CA SER A 558 -29.34 5.28 -5.11
C SER A 558 -29.84 6.30 -6.12
N ASP A 559 -30.25 5.84 -7.30
CA ASP A 559 -31.06 6.64 -8.24
C ASP A 559 -32.31 7.16 -7.51
N PRO A 560 -32.46 8.49 -7.33
CA PRO A 560 -33.60 9.09 -6.63
C PRO A 560 -34.96 8.82 -7.29
N GLY A 561 -34.99 8.49 -8.59
CA GLY A 561 -36.21 8.21 -9.34
C GLY A 561 -36.64 6.74 -9.32
N SER A 562 -35.75 5.81 -8.93
CA SER A 562 -35.97 4.37 -9.12
C SER A 562 -37.08 3.76 -8.25
N GLY A 563 -37.27 4.24 -7.03
CA GLY A 563 -38.26 3.75 -6.06
C GLY A 563 -38.06 2.32 -5.54
N SER A 564 -37.19 1.53 -6.18
CA SER A 564 -36.81 0.17 -5.77
C SER A 564 -35.88 0.18 -4.54
N PRO A 565 -36.00 -0.78 -3.60
CA PRO A 565 -34.97 -1.03 -2.60
C PRO A 565 -33.60 -1.29 -3.25
N ARG A 566 -32.51 -0.89 -2.59
CA ARG A 566 -31.17 -1.32 -3.02
C ARG A 566 -31.07 -2.83 -2.89
N GLU A 567 -30.64 -3.51 -3.95
CA GLU A 567 -30.41 -4.95 -3.94
C GLU A 567 -29.01 -5.22 -3.38
N GLU A 568 -28.91 -5.65 -2.11
CA GLU A 568 -27.63 -5.97 -1.46
C GLU A 568 -27.76 -7.21 -0.55
N PRO A 569 -26.69 -8.01 -0.36
CA PRO A 569 -26.74 -9.20 0.49
C PRO A 569 -26.88 -8.82 1.96
N ALA A 570 -27.84 -9.45 2.64
CA ALA A 570 -28.01 -9.29 4.09
C ALA A 570 -26.72 -9.63 4.88
N PRO A 571 -26.43 -8.93 5.99
CA PRO A 571 -25.32 -9.26 6.89
C PRO A 571 -25.31 -10.73 7.32
N ARG A 572 -24.13 -11.35 7.27
CA ARG A 572 -23.98 -12.80 7.36
C ARG A 572 -22.59 -13.25 7.80
N PHE A 573 -22.51 -14.44 8.39
CA PHE A 573 -21.25 -15.11 8.70
C PHE A 573 -21.17 -16.51 8.06
N ALA A 574 -20.01 -17.18 8.14
CA ALA A 574 -19.76 -18.52 7.58
C ALA A 574 -20.08 -18.72 6.07
N HIS A 575 -20.25 -17.63 5.32
CA HIS A 575 -20.43 -17.60 3.86
C HIS A 575 -19.14 -17.97 3.12
N GLN A 576 -19.17 -18.03 1.79
CA GLN A 576 -17.96 -18.06 0.95
C GLN A 576 -18.01 -17.00 -0.15
N VAL A 577 -16.81 -16.63 -0.62
CA VAL A 577 -16.60 -15.73 -1.75
C VAL A 577 -15.49 -16.24 -2.67
N VAL A 578 -15.57 -15.88 -3.95
CA VAL A 578 -14.51 -16.11 -4.96
C VAL A 578 -14.35 -14.88 -5.86
N TYR A 579 -13.22 -14.77 -6.55
CA TYR A 579 -12.87 -13.61 -7.38
C TYR A 579 -12.50 -14.01 -8.81
N ASP A 580 -13.02 -13.30 -9.80
CA ASP A 580 -12.58 -13.38 -11.19
C ASP A 580 -11.69 -12.16 -11.55
N PRO A 581 -10.36 -12.32 -11.64
CA PRO A 581 -9.42 -11.25 -12.02
C PRO A 581 -9.46 -10.91 -13.53
N THR A 582 -10.35 -11.56 -14.29
CA THR A 582 -10.58 -11.31 -15.72
C THR A 582 -11.68 -10.27 -15.94
N THR A 583 -12.71 -10.28 -15.07
CA THR A 583 -13.85 -9.34 -15.11
C THR A 583 -13.91 -8.38 -13.92
N LEU A 584 -12.97 -8.49 -12.97
CA LEU A 584 -12.96 -7.77 -11.69
C LEU A 584 -14.26 -7.98 -10.87
N THR A 585 -14.86 -9.17 -11.00
CA THR A 585 -16.13 -9.53 -10.34
C THR A 585 -15.87 -10.43 -9.13
N MET A 586 -16.51 -10.11 -8.02
CA MET A 586 -16.51 -10.93 -6.80
C MET A 586 -17.85 -11.64 -6.68
N PHE A 587 -17.85 -12.92 -6.32
CA PHE A 587 -19.08 -13.70 -6.15
C PHE A 587 -19.22 -14.14 -4.69
N MET A 588 -20.43 -14.12 -4.15
CA MET A 588 -20.75 -14.50 -2.76
C MET A 588 -21.93 -15.48 -2.72
N HIS A 589 -21.79 -16.56 -1.94
CA HIS A 589 -22.86 -17.56 -1.75
C HIS A 589 -23.19 -17.80 -0.28
N GLY A 590 -24.49 -17.84 0.02
CA GLY A 590 -25.07 -18.44 1.21
C GLY A 590 -24.49 -17.94 2.53
N GLY A 591 -24.27 -18.85 3.48
CA GLY A 591 -23.87 -18.52 4.85
C GLY A 591 -25.04 -18.50 5.84
N ASN A 592 -24.85 -17.75 6.92
CA ASN A 592 -25.77 -17.67 8.06
C ASN A 592 -26.22 -16.21 8.22
N GLY A 593 -27.52 -15.93 8.07
CA GLY A 593 -28.11 -14.59 8.14
C GLY A 593 -28.78 -14.28 9.48
N GLY A 594 -28.72 -13.01 9.90
CA GLY A 594 -29.25 -12.57 11.20
C GLY A 594 -30.75 -12.31 11.24
N SER A 595 -31.34 -12.49 12.43
CA SER A 595 -32.74 -12.12 12.72
C SER A 595 -32.95 -10.62 12.53
N ARG A 596 -34.12 -10.23 11.99
CA ARG A 596 -34.55 -8.82 11.86
C ARG A 596 -35.55 -8.45 12.96
N THR A 597 -35.11 -8.57 14.20
CA THR A 597 -35.76 -8.08 15.41
C THR A 597 -34.80 -7.03 16.02
N SER A 598 -35.23 -5.85 16.47
CA SER A 598 -36.55 -5.40 16.92
C SER A 598 -37.28 -4.45 15.96
N ASN A 599 -38.55 -4.77 15.68
CA ASN A 599 -39.55 -3.74 15.43
C ASN A 599 -40.04 -3.16 16.78
N VAL A 600 -40.80 -2.06 16.67
CA VAL A 600 -41.53 -1.36 17.74
C VAL A 600 -42.07 -2.31 18.82
N VAL A 601 -41.89 -1.93 20.09
CA VAL A 601 -42.56 -2.57 21.23
C VAL A 601 -44.06 -2.24 21.15
N ASP A 602 -44.87 -3.25 20.85
CA ASP A 602 -46.31 -3.24 21.10
C ASP A 602 -46.61 -4.39 22.09
N GLU A 603 -47.41 -4.13 23.12
CA GLU A 603 -47.47 -5.00 24.29
C GLU A 603 -48.43 -6.19 24.08
N GLY A 604 -47.89 -7.34 23.66
CA GLY A 604 -48.68 -8.58 23.67
C GLY A 604 -47.96 -9.83 23.15
N VAL A 605 -48.07 -10.91 23.92
CA VAL A 605 -47.65 -12.30 23.56
C VAL A 605 -46.15 -12.47 23.31
N MET A 606 -45.40 -12.72 24.39
CA MET A 606 -44.13 -13.44 24.30
C MET A 606 -44.39 -14.88 23.84
N ASN A 607 -44.10 -15.20 22.58
CA ASN A 607 -43.93 -16.58 22.14
C ASN A 607 -42.48 -16.99 22.35
N GLU A 608 -42.23 -17.93 23.25
CA GLU A 608 -40.92 -18.57 23.45
C GLU A 608 -40.63 -19.58 22.30
N GLY A 609 -40.55 -19.06 21.08
CA GLY A 609 -40.08 -19.80 19.91
C GLY A 609 -38.60 -19.55 19.68
N GLU A 610 -37.80 -20.62 19.62
CA GLU A 610 -36.36 -20.56 19.34
C GLU A 610 -36.07 -19.71 18.08
N GLU A 611 -35.32 -18.60 18.20
CA GLU A 611 -34.88 -17.80 17.04
C GLU A 611 -33.87 -18.61 16.21
N LYS A 612 -34.36 -19.37 15.22
CA LYS A 612 -33.52 -20.27 14.42
C LYS A 612 -32.61 -19.53 13.44
N ASP A 613 -31.32 -19.63 13.73
CA ASP A 613 -30.17 -19.16 12.95
C ASP A 613 -30.30 -19.49 11.45
N SER A 614 -30.71 -18.49 10.66
CA SER A 614 -31.19 -18.71 9.29
C SER A 614 -30.04 -19.04 8.33
N ARG A 615 -30.11 -20.20 7.69
CA ARG A 615 -29.17 -20.58 6.62
C ARG A 615 -29.63 -19.98 5.30
N LEU A 616 -28.68 -19.58 4.47
CA LEU A 616 -28.93 -18.88 3.21
C LEU A 616 -28.44 -19.69 1.99
N ASP A 617 -29.16 -19.56 0.87
CA ASP A 617 -28.91 -20.15 -0.45
C ASP A 617 -28.71 -19.08 -1.55
N ASP A 618 -28.70 -17.81 -1.17
CA ASP A 618 -28.64 -16.71 -2.11
C ASP A 618 -27.25 -16.53 -2.70
N PHE A 619 -27.22 -16.35 -4.02
CA PHE A 619 -25.99 -16.15 -4.79
C PHE A 619 -25.96 -14.75 -5.38
N TRP A 620 -24.79 -14.12 -5.32
CA TRP A 620 -24.58 -12.71 -5.64
C TRP A 620 -23.31 -12.50 -6.44
N GLN A 621 -23.31 -11.51 -7.32
CA GLN A 621 -22.10 -10.87 -7.80
C GLN A 621 -21.98 -9.44 -7.22
N MET A 622 -20.74 -8.98 -7.04
CA MET A 622 -20.38 -7.61 -6.74
C MET A 622 -19.33 -7.12 -7.74
N ASN A 623 -19.50 -5.89 -8.20
CA ASN A 623 -18.49 -5.13 -8.94
C ASN A 623 -18.20 -3.82 -8.19
N LEU A 624 -16.97 -3.32 -8.32
CA LEU A 624 -16.56 -2.04 -7.73
C LEU A 624 -16.62 -0.93 -8.78
N LEU A 625 -17.54 0.02 -8.62
CA LEU A 625 -17.50 1.29 -9.33
C LEU A 625 -16.34 2.12 -8.79
N ARG A 626 -15.44 2.52 -9.69
CA ARG A 626 -14.35 3.46 -9.43
C ARG A 626 -14.56 4.70 -10.29
N VAL A 627 -13.76 5.76 -10.06
CA VAL A 627 -13.74 6.93 -10.95
C VAL A 627 -13.52 6.47 -12.40
N PRO A 628 -14.43 6.76 -13.34
CA PRO A 628 -14.32 6.30 -14.70
C PRO A 628 -13.34 7.20 -15.49
N PRO A 629 -12.67 6.70 -16.55
CA PRO A 629 -11.68 7.49 -17.29
C PRO A 629 -12.25 8.81 -17.85
N GLU A 630 -13.52 8.82 -18.26
CA GLU A 630 -14.22 10.00 -18.76
C GLU A 630 -14.41 11.11 -17.70
N ASP A 631 -14.54 10.80 -16.40
CA ASP A 631 -14.57 11.82 -15.35
C ASP A 631 -13.18 12.42 -15.13
N VAL A 632 -12.12 11.61 -15.23
CA VAL A 632 -10.73 12.11 -15.19
C VAL A 632 -10.47 13.04 -16.39
N VAL A 633 -10.91 12.66 -17.60
CA VAL A 633 -10.84 13.52 -18.80
C VAL A 633 -11.61 14.82 -18.57
N ARG A 634 -12.83 14.75 -18.01
CA ARG A 634 -13.68 15.91 -17.70
C ARG A 634 -13.01 16.86 -16.71
N ARG A 635 -12.52 16.37 -15.56
CA ARG A 635 -11.81 17.16 -14.54
C ARG A 635 -10.54 17.82 -15.09
N ALA A 636 -9.73 17.07 -15.84
CA ALA A 636 -8.54 17.60 -16.52
C ALA A 636 -8.90 18.67 -17.57
N THR A 637 -9.96 18.45 -18.36
CA THR A 637 -10.48 19.43 -19.34
C THR A 637 -10.99 20.69 -18.65
N LEU A 638 -11.66 20.57 -17.49
CA LEU A 638 -12.05 21.72 -16.68
C LEU A 638 -10.83 22.51 -16.19
N GLN A 639 -9.76 21.85 -15.73
CA GLN A 639 -8.52 22.54 -15.36
C GLN A 639 -7.88 23.28 -16.55
N ILE A 640 -7.82 22.66 -17.74
CA ILE A 640 -7.32 23.26 -18.98
C ILE A 640 -8.14 24.51 -19.36
N ARG A 641 -9.47 24.35 -19.49
CA ARG A 641 -10.36 25.45 -19.92
C ARG A 641 -10.45 26.56 -18.88
N LYS A 642 -10.28 26.26 -17.59
CA LYS A 642 -10.14 27.25 -16.51
C LYS A 642 -8.94 28.17 -16.72
N GLN A 643 -7.79 27.63 -17.14
CA GLN A 643 -6.60 28.43 -17.43
C GLN A 643 -6.73 29.20 -18.75
N GLN A 644 -7.22 28.55 -19.82
CA GLN A 644 -7.51 29.23 -21.09
C GLN A 644 -8.46 30.43 -20.90
N PHE A 645 -9.49 30.28 -20.06
CA PHE A 645 -10.41 31.36 -19.73
C PHE A 645 -9.72 32.53 -18.99
N ARG A 646 -8.76 32.26 -18.10
CA ARG A 646 -7.99 33.30 -17.41
C ARG A 646 -7.14 34.11 -18.37
N GLU A 647 -6.39 33.44 -19.25
CA GLU A 647 -5.57 34.12 -20.27
C GLU A 647 -6.46 34.90 -21.25
N MET A 648 -7.67 34.40 -21.58
CA MET A 648 -8.68 35.14 -22.34
C MET A 648 -9.31 36.34 -21.59
N CYS A 649 -9.18 36.44 -20.26
CA CYS A 649 -9.54 37.66 -19.52
C CYS A 649 -8.40 38.70 -19.52
N GLU A 650 -7.16 38.29 -19.80
CA GLU A 650 -6.00 39.17 -19.96
C GLU A 650 -5.92 39.72 -21.40
N ASP A 651 -6.05 38.84 -22.41
CA ASP A 651 -5.72 39.16 -23.82
C ASP A 651 -6.94 39.52 -24.70
N ASP A 652 -8.15 39.11 -24.31
CA ASP A 652 -9.34 39.11 -25.16
C ASP A 652 -10.47 39.99 -24.60
N SER A 653 -11.44 40.34 -25.46
CA SER A 653 -12.62 41.08 -24.99
C SER A 653 -13.43 40.27 -23.97
N GLN A 654 -13.89 40.93 -22.90
CA GLN A 654 -14.78 40.35 -21.86
C GLN A 654 -15.99 39.60 -22.47
N VAL A 655 -16.53 40.06 -23.60
CA VAL A 655 -17.66 39.42 -24.30
C VAL A 655 -17.27 38.07 -24.92
N LYS A 656 -16.03 37.90 -25.37
CA LYS A 656 -15.49 36.61 -25.86
C LYS A 656 -15.18 35.69 -24.68
N ALA A 657 -14.56 36.20 -23.62
CA ALA A 657 -14.29 35.46 -22.38
C ALA A 657 -15.58 34.91 -21.74
N LEU A 658 -16.62 35.75 -21.56
CA LEU A 658 -17.91 35.34 -21.02
C LEU A 658 -18.63 34.30 -21.91
N LYS A 659 -18.53 34.42 -23.24
CA LYS A 659 -19.05 33.41 -24.17
C LYS A 659 -18.34 32.06 -23.98
N PHE A 660 -17.02 32.06 -23.81
CA PHE A 660 -16.24 30.84 -23.58
C PHE A 660 -16.55 30.22 -22.21
N LEU A 661 -16.64 31.00 -21.13
CA LEU A 661 -17.05 30.51 -19.81
C LEU A 661 -18.38 29.74 -19.87
N ARG A 662 -19.37 30.32 -20.54
CA ARG A 662 -20.72 29.72 -20.66
C ARG A 662 -20.80 28.56 -21.66
N ASN A 663 -20.06 28.62 -22.77
CA ASN A 663 -20.20 27.64 -23.87
C ASN A 663 -19.14 26.53 -23.86
N ASN A 664 -18.02 26.71 -23.14
CA ASN A 664 -16.86 25.80 -23.16
C ASN A 664 -16.45 25.33 -21.77
N VAL A 665 -16.50 26.19 -20.73
CA VAL A 665 -16.18 25.79 -19.35
C VAL A 665 -17.39 25.09 -18.71
N LEU A 666 -18.56 25.76 -18.65
CA LEU A 666 -19.76 25.22 -18.00
C LEU A 666 -20.13 23.78 -18.43
N PRO A 667 -20.05 23.35 -19.71
CA PRO A 667 -20.39 21.98 -20.10
C PRO A 667 -19.44 20.88 -19.60
N VAL A 668 -18.35 21.21 -18.89
CA VAL A 668 -17.46 20.24 -18.24
C VAL A 668 -17.38 20.41 -16.71
N VAL A 669 -18.19 21.31 -16.13
CA VAL A 669 -18.33 21.50 -14.68
C VAL A 669 -19.44 20.61 -14.16
N ASP A 670 -19.14 19.72 -13.23
CA ASP A 670 -20.18 19.02 -12.48
C ASP A 670 -20.94 20.02 -11.58
N GLN A 671 -22.26 20.04 -11.67
CA GLN A 671 -23.11 20.95 -10.87
C GLN A 671 -23.55 20.33 -9.54
N ASP A 672 -23.45 19.01 -9.40
CA ASP A 672 -23.76 18.29 -8.17
C ASP A 672 -22.52 18.18 -7.25
N ASP A 673 -21.31 18.36 -7.81
CA ASP A 673 -20.06 18.58 -7.06
C ASP A 673 -19.99 20.04 -6.54
N PRO A 674 -20.05 20.27 -5.20
CA PRO A 674 -20.10 21.62 -4.65
C PRO A 674 -18.79 22.38 -4.79
N GLU A 675 -17.64 21.70 -4.89
CA GLU A 675 -16.33 22.34 -5.06
C GLU A 675 -16.19 22.83 -6.51
N GLU A 676 -16.54 22.00 -7.50
CA GLU A 676 -16.55 22.42 -8.90
C GLU A 676 -17.55 23.56 -9.16
N ALA A 677 -18.75 23.48 -8.57
CA ALA A 677 -19.75 24.53 -8.67
C ALA A 677 -19.28 25.86 -8.04
N GLU A 678 -18.48 25.82 -6.96
CA GLU A 678 -17.85 27.03 -6.37
C GLU A 678 -16.69 27.54 -7.24
N ILE A 679 -15.83 26.66 -7.73
CA ILE A 679 -14.73 27.01 -8.64
C ILE A 679 -15.29 27.75 -9.87
N TYR A 680 -16.35 27.24 -10.50
CA TYR A 680 -16.98 27.88 -11.65
C TYR A 680 -17.58 29.26 -11.31
N ARG A 681 -18.25 29.39 -10.16
CA ARG A 681 -18.77 30.69 -9.69
C ARG A 681 -17.64 31.70 -9.44
N GLY A 682 -16.53 31.25 -8.84
CA GLY A 682 -15.33 32.05 -8.61
C GLY A 682 -14.70 32.63 -9.89
N LEU A 683 -14.81 31.94 -11.03
CA LEU A 683 -14.24 32.42 -12.31
C LEU A 683 -14.87 33.72 -12.81
N MET A 684 -16.11 34.03 -12.43
CA MET A 684 -16.75 35.31 -12.79
C MET A 684 -15.97 36.53 -12.28
N SER A 685 -15.17 36.39 -11.21
CA SER A 685 -14.34 37.48 -10.67
C SER A 685 -13.27 37.97 -11.65
N HIS A 686 -12.69 37.07 -12.47
CA HIS A 686 -11.64 37.41 -13.44
C HIS A 686 -12.13 38.37 -14.55
N LEU A 687 -13.44 38.41 -14.84
CA LEU A 687 -14.01 39.34 -15.82
C LEU A 687 -14.02 40.81 -15.34
N VAL A 688 -13.91 41.04 -14.04
CA VAL A 688 -14.09 42.36 -13.40
C VAL A 688 -12.76 43.07 -13.12
N VAL A 689 -11.63 42.36 -13.25
CA VAL A 689 -10.29 42.93 -13.10
C VAL A 689 -9.98 43.86 -14.30
N PRO A 690 -9.55 45.12 -14.08
CA PRO A 690 -9.13 45.98 -15.18
C PRO A 690 -7.86 45.45 -15.85
N ALA A 691 -7.85 45.34 -17.18
CA ALA A 691 -6.65 45.01 -17.94
C ALA A 691 -5.58 46.09 -17.70
N SER A 692 -4.38 45.67 -17.28
CA SER A 692 -3.25 46.58 -17.10
C SER A 692 -2.78 47.11 -18.47
N PRO A 693 -2.49 48.41 -18.62
CA PRO A 693 -2.16 48.98 -19.92
C PRO A 693 -0.80 48.47 -20.43
N VAL A 694 -0.83 47.70 -21.52
CA VAL A 694 0.37 47.18 -22.20
C VAL A 694 1.23 48.34 -22.71
N MET A 695 2.44 48.49 -22.18
CA MET A 695 3.41 49.48 -22.66
C MET A 695 3.98 49.07 -24.02
N SER A 696 3.51 49.72 -25.09
CA SER A 696 3.98 49.51 -26.46
C SER A 696 5.35 50.18 -26.71
N SER A 697 6.42 49.41 -26.55
CA SER A 697 7.81 49.85 -26.73
C SER A 697 8.27 49.84 -28.20
N HIS A 698 7.79 50.81 -28.99
CA HIS A 698 8.27 51.06 -30.37
C HIS A 698 8.85 52.47 -30.56
N PRO A 699 10.17 52.65 -30.36
CA PRO A 699 10.86 53.89 -30.73
C PRO A 699 11.13 53.93 -32.23
N HIS A 700 10.27 54.61 -33.00
CA HIS A 700 10.59 54.93 -34.40
C HIS A 700 11.83 55.85 -34.47
N LEU A 701 12.91 55.38 -35.11
CA LEU A 701 14.03 56.24 -35.45
C LEU A 701 13.58 57.36 -36.39
N LYS A 702 13.89 58.61 -36.01
CA LYS A 702 14.06 59.72 -36.95
C LYS A 702 15.41 60.38 -36.67
N THR A 703 16.24 60.45 -37.70
CA THR A 703 17.57 61.08 -37.65
C THR A 703 17.45 62.60 -37.54
N PRO A 704 18.40 63.28 -36.87
CA PRO A 704 18.33 64.71 -36.61
C PRO A 704 18.73 65.57 -37.82
N SER A 705 18.20 66.78 -37.87
CA SER A 705 18.76 67.91 -38.62
C SER A 705 19.01 69.08 -37.68
N SER A 706 20.12 69.79 -37.89
CA SER A 706 20.48 71.06 -37.22
C SER A 706 19.35 72.10 -37.29
N SER A 707 19.29 73.13 -36.43
CA SER A 707 20.39 73.99 -35.96
C SER A 707 19.98 74.90 -34.77
N THR A 708 20.92 75.71 -34.23
CA THR A 708 20.76 77.12 -33.72
C THR A 708 19.55 77.45 -32.79
N ASP A 709 19.66 78.04 -31.60
CA ASP A 709 20.67 79.00 -31.10
C ASP A 709 20.62 79.25 -29.57
N HIS A 710 21.64 79.98 -29.06
CA HIS A 710 21.69 80.91 -27.91
C HIS A 710 20.73 80.72 -26.70
N GLU A 711 21.25 80.36 -25.52
CA GLU A 711 21.77 81.26 -24.46
C GLU A 711 20.69 81.95 -23.58
N ASP A 712 20.71 81.62 -22.28
CA ASP A 712 21.05 82.61 -21.24
C ASP A 712 21.78 81.91 -20.07
N SER A 713 22.33 82.67 -19.13
CA SER A 713 23.32 82.25 -18.11
C SER A 713 22.96 82.82 -16.71
N PRO A 714 23.89 82.90 -15.73
CA PRO A 714 24.41 81.82 -14.88
C PRO A 714 24.08 82.14 -13.38
N PRO A 715 24.92 82.03 -12.32
CA PRO A 715 26.13 81.20 -12.04
C PRO A 715 26.23 80.58 -10.60
N ARG A 716 27.34 79.84 -10.34
CA ARG A 716 28.12 79.78 -9.05
C ARG A 716 27.52 78.98 -7.86
N LYS A 717 28.30 78.36 -6.92
CA LYS A 717 29.77 78.07 -6.80
C LYS A 717 30.06 77.06 -5.65
N ARG A 718 31.33 76.56 -5.61
CA ARG A 718 32.11 75.97 -4.46
C ARG A 718 31.85 74.51 -4.04
N SER A 719 32.77 73.79 -3.39
CA SER A 719 34.25 73.59 -3.57
C SER A 719 34.83 72.59 -2.53
N ARG A 720 35.87 71.83 -2.94
CA ARG A 720 36.86 71.04 -2.13
C ARG A 720 37.63 71.87 -1.06
N PRO A 721 38.60 71.31 -0.27
CA PRO A 721 38.73 69.99 0.42
C PRO A 721 39.28 70.16 1.89
N ASN A 722 39.80 69.10 2.54
CA ASN A 722 41.22 69.05 2.98
C ASN A 722 41.68 67.69 3.57
N THR A 723 42.99 67.43 3.42
CA THR A 723 43.87 66.36 3.98
C THR A 723 44.58 66.88 5.29
N PRO A 724 45.50 66.18 6.02
CA PRO A 724 46.54 65.24 5.52
C PRO A 724 47.07 64.10 6.46
N GLU A 725 48.09 63.36 5.94
CA GLU A 725 49.35 62.87 6.57
C GLU A 725 49.34 62.10 7.94
N ASP A 726 50.13 61.04 8.18
CA ASP A 726 51.17 60.29 7.41
C ASP A 726 51.27 58.82 7.98
N SER A 727 52.27 57.91 7.85
CA SER A 727 53.67 57.91 7.35
C SER A 727 54.21 56.50 6.95
N GLU A 728 55.49 56.44 6.59
CA GLU A 728 56.54 55.39 6.80
C GLU A 728 56.11 53.97 7.29
N MET A 729 56.64 52.82 6.83
CA MET A 729 57.74 52.42 5.92
C MET A 729 57.68 50.86 5.68
N THR A 730 58.47 50.09 4.90
CA THR A 730 59.64 50.32 4.00
C THR A 730 59.53 49.46 2.68
N SER A 731 60.39 48.45 2.45
CA SER A 731 60.53 47.55 1.28
C SER A 731 61.56 46.42 1.63
N PRO A 732 61.89 45.39 0.81
CA PRO A 732 61.50 45.12 -0.59
C PRO A 732 61.16 43.65 -1.00
N LEU A 733 60.52 43.54 -2.18
CA LEU A 733 60.65 42.51 -3.24
C LEU A 733 60.62 41.00 -2.91
N ALA A 734 59.50 40.36 -3.27
CA ALA A 734 59.45 39.01 -3.85
C ALA A 734 58.37 38.97 -4.96
N LEU A 735 58.48 38.02 -5.90
CA LEU A 735 57.53 37.83 -7.01
C LEU A 735 56.33 36.97 -6.58
N ASP A 736 55.12 37.30 -7.04
CA ASP A 736 54.02 36.33 -7.07
C ASP A 736 52.99 36.62 -8.18
N LEU A 737 52.20 35.61 -8.56
CA LEU A 737 51.26 35.68 -9.69
C LEU A 737 49.91 36.31 -9.31
N PRO A 738 49.21 36.97 -10.24
CA PRO A 738 47.85 37.49 -10.00
C PRO A 738 46.82 36.36 -9.96
N THR A 739 46.70 35.71 -8.80
CA THR A 739 45.57 34.82 -8.46
C THR A 739 44.28 35.63 -8.29
N ALA A 740 43.67 36.00 -9.42
CA ALA A 740 42.32 36.56 -9.47
C ALA A 740 41.28 35.49 -9.08
N ALA A 741 41.19 35.20 -7.78
CA ALA A 741 40.21 34.26 -7.24
C ALA A 741 38.79 34.71 -7.61
N ALA A 742 38.09 33.89 -8.39
CA ALA A 742 36.73 34.17 -8.81
C ALA A 742 35.80 34.20 -7.59
N LYS A 743 35.41 35.40 -7.16
CA LYS A 743 34.44 35.56 -6.07
C LYS A 743 33.08 35.05 -6.55
N ILE A 744 32.49 34.15 -5.77
CA ILE A 744 31.09 33.75 -5.92
C ILE A 744 30.24 35.03 -5.86
N PRO A 745 29.28 35.24 -6.78
CA PRO A 745 28.42 36.42 -6.74
C PRO A 745 27.56 36.44 -5.46
N PRO A 746 27.10 37.62 -5.02
CA PRO A 746 26.25 37.74 -3.83
C PRO A 746 24.91 37.00 -4.02
N PHE A 747 24.25 36.69 -2.89
CA PHE A 747 23.00 35.92 -2.88
C PHE A 747 21.84 36.56 -3.66
N ASP A 748 21.88 37.87 -3.91
CA ASP A 748 20.84 38.63 -4.64
C ASP A 748 20.86 38.46 -6.17
N VAL A 749 21.47 37.39 -6.71
CA VAL A 749 21.40 37.09 -8.15
C VAL A 749 20.03 36.51 -8.51
N GLN A 750 19.24 37.29 -9.25
CA GLN A 750 18.02 36.81 -9.89
C GLN A 750 18.38 35.74 -10.95
N LEU A 751 18.20 34.47 -10.58
CA LEU A 751 18.64 33.30 -11.36
C LEU A 751 17.92 33.17 -12.70
N VAL A 752 16.61 33.43 -12.72
CA VAL A 752 15.82 33.53 -13.95
C VAL A 752 15.81 34.98 -14.39
N LYS A 753 16.34 35.24 -15.59
CA LYS A 753 16.24 36.53 -16.30
C LYS A 753 15.19 36.39 -17.40
N ASP A 754 14.54 37.48 -17.78
CA ASP A 754 13.62 37.52 -18.93
C ASP A 754 14.35 37.47 -20.30
N THR A 755 15.50 36.78 -20.36
CA THR A 755 16.20 36.44 -21.61
C THR A 755 15.61 35.15 -22.18
N GLU A 756 15.06 35.25 -23.39
CA GLU A 756 14.40 34.18 -24.15
C GLU A 756 15.31 32.94 -24.33
N ASP A 757 14.80 31.73 -24.05
CA ASP A 757 15.47 30.49 -24.45
C ASP A 757 15.05 30.12 -25.89
N LEU A 758 16.02 29.84 -26.76
CA LEU A 758 15.79 29.55 -28.18
C LEU A 758 14.84 28.38 -28.41
N GLU A 759 14.80 27.41 -27.49
CA GLU A 759 13.91 26.24 -27.57
C GLU A 759 12.42 26.61 -27.48
N GLU A 760 12.07 27.75 -26.87
CA GLU A 760 10.68 28.22 -26.77
C GLU A 760 10.08 28.58 -28.14
N THR A 761 10.92 29.10 -29.04
CA THR A 761 10.49 29.60 -30.36
C THR A 761 10.35 28.49 -31.41
N LYS A 762 10.62 27.22 -31.04
CA LYS A 762 10.46 26.02 -31.88
C LYS A 762 8.98 25.68 -32.12
N GLY A 763 8.34 26.52 -32.92
CA GLY A 763 6.93 26.48 -33.27
C GLY A 763 6.47 27.72 -34.03
N GLY A 764 7.24 28.82 -34.00
CA GLY A 764 6.85 30.10 -34.61
C GLY A 764 5.93 30.95 -33.72
N THR A 765 5.74 30.55 -32.47
CA THR A 765 5.06 31.30 -31.41
C THR A 765 5.89 32.49 -30.93
N ALA A 766 5.22 33.50 -30.37
CA ALA A 766 5.88 34.64 -29.74
C ALA A 766 6.50 34.24 -28.37
N PRO A 767 7.54 34.94 -27.89
CA PRO A 767 8.16 34.67 -26.59
C PRO A 767 7.15 34.75 -25.45
N ILE A 768 7.11 33.73 -24.60
CA ILE A 768 6.18 33.68 -23.45
C ILE A 768 6.67 34.61 -22.32
N SER A 769 5.74 35.25 -21.59
CA SER A 769 6.12 36.01 -20.39
C SER A 769 6.45 35.06 -19.24
N THR A 770 7.42 35.42 -18.38
CA THR A 770 7.83 34.57 -17.25
C THR A 770 6.65 34.27 -16.30
N ALA A 771 5.74 35.22 -16.12
CA ALA A 771 4.50 35.00 -15.36
C ALA A 771 3.55 33.99 -16.04
N ARG A 772 3.36 34.07 -17.36
CA ARG A 772 2.47 33.13 -18.09
C ARG A 772 3.07 31.72 -18.19
N PHE A 773 4.39 31.62 -18.34
CA PHE A 773 5.11 30.34 -18.21
C PHE A 773 4.86 29.69 -16.84
N GLN A 774 4.98 30.46 -15.75
CA GLN A 774 4.70 29.97 -14.40
C GLN A 774 3.23 29.55 -14.22
N GLN A 775 2.26 30.34 -14.71
CA GLN A 775 0.83 29.96 -14.65
C GLN A 775 0.55 28.64 -15.38
N ARG A 776 1.06 28.47 -16.61
CA ARG A 776 0.84 27.26 -17.41
C ARG A 776 1.60 26.05 -16.88
N ASN A 777 2.80 26.23 -16.34
CA ASN A 777 3.51 25.15 -15.65
C ASN A 777 2.77 24.72 -14.37
N ALA A 778 2.15 25.65 -13.63
CA ALA A 778 1.30 25.31 -12.49
C ALA A 778 0.04 24.53 -12.89
N LEU A 779 -0.58 24.83 -14.04
CA LEU A 779 -1.60 23.97 -14.64
C LEU A 779 -1.04 22.58 -14.97
N PHE A 780 0.13 22.49 -15.59
CA PHE A 780 0.73 21.20 -15.94
C PHE A 780 0.98 20.33 -14.70
N GLU A 781 1.59 20.85 -13.63
CA GLU A 781 1.76 20.12 -12.36
C GLU A 781 0.41 19.71 -11.72
N SER A 782 -0.64 20.52 -11.88
CA SER A 782 -2.01 20.20 -11.45
C SER A 782 -2.63 19.05 -12.26
N LEU A 783 -2.37 18.98 -13.57
CA LEU A 783 -2.79 17.87 -14.42
C LEU A 783 -2.04 16.56 -14.11
N LEU A 784 -0.82 16.65 -13.56
CA LEU A 784 -0.05 15.50 -13.08
C LEU A 784 -0.62 14.85 -11.81
N GLU A 785 -1.64 15.41 -11.15
CA GLU A 785 -2.36 14.75 -10.06
C GLU A 785 -2.98 13.42 -10.53
N PHE A 786 -3.62 13.45 -11.70
CA PHE A 786 -4.32 12.32 -12.31
C PHE A 786 -3.40 11.20 -12.82
N VAL A 787 -2.11 11.50 -13.04
CA VAL A 787 -1.15 10.60 -13.71
C VAL A 787 -0.44 9.70 -12.70
N SER A 788 -0.24 8.43 -13.04
CA SER A 788 0.49 7.45 -12.21
C SER A 788 1.95 7.86 -11.93
N GLN A 789 2.49 7.52 -10.76
CA GLN A 789 3.75 8.03 -10.18
C GLN A 789 5.02 7.58 -10.92
N ASP A 790 4.99 6.44 -11.59
CA ASP A 790 6.06 5.96 -12.46
C ASP A 790 6.11 6.72 -13.78
N ALA A 791 4.94 7.03 -14.34
CA ALA A 791 4.76 7.71 -15.62
C ALA A 791 4.97 9.23 -15.59
N LYS A 792 5.02 9.89 -14.43
CA LYS A 792 5.24 11.35 -14.31
C LYS A 792 6.61 11.70 -13.72
N GLN A 793 7.08 12.92 -14.01
CA GLN A 793 8.23 13.53 -13.33
C GLN A 793 8.08 13.50 -11.80
N PRO A 794 9.17 13.52 -11.00
CA PRO A 794 9.09 13.45 -9.54
C PRO A 794 8.11 14.48 -8.93
N SER A 795 7.29 14.08 -7.96
CA SER A 795 6.27 14.99 -7.40
C SER A 795 6.86 16.19 -6.65
N SER A 796 7.84 15.98 -5.78
CA SER A 796 8.52 17.06 -5.03
C SER A 796 9.50 17.87 -5.90
N SER A 797 9.98 19.00 -5.39
CA SER A 797 11.01 19.81 -6.06
C SER A 797 12.43 19.31 -5.77
N LEU A 798 13.39 19.69 -6.62
CA LEU A 798 14.81 19.49 -6.35
C LEU A 798 15.25 20.16 -5.03
N LEU A 799 14.68 21.31 -4.67
CA LEU A 799 15.03 22.00 -3.42
C LEU A 799 14.57 21.20 -2.20
N ASN A 800 13.33 20.68 -2.19
CA ASN A 800 12.84 19.82 -1.12
C ASN A 800 13.64 18.50 -1.03
N ALA A 801 14.07 17.94 -2.17
CA ALA A 801 14.92 16.76 -2.23
C ALA A 801 16.34 17.05 -1.69
N LEU A 802 16.88 18.24 -1.96
CA LEU A 802 18.15 18.71 -1.39
C LEU A 802 18.01 19.04 0.09
N GLU A 803 16.92 19.64 0.56
CA GLU A 803 16.65 19.86 1.98
C GLU A 803 16.55 18.54 2.75
N GLY A 804 15.92 17.51 2.17
CA GLY A 804 15.90 16.15 2.72
C GLY A 804 17.27 15.45 2.76
N LEU A 805 18.27 15.95 2.01
CA LEU A 805 19.67 15.51 2.05
C LEU A 805 20.57 16.41 2.91
N MET A 806 20.25 17.71 2.97
CA MET A 806 21.00 18.72 3.72
C MET A 806 20.55 18.83 5.18
N ALA A 807 19.38 18.30 5.55
CA ALA A 807 18.82 18.29 6.90
C ALA A 807 19.88 17.89 7.94
N PRO A 808 20.53 18.85 8.63
CA PRO A 808 21.68 18.52 9.45
C PRO A 808 21.21 17.92 10.77
N SER A 809 22.18 17.54 11.61
CA SER A 809 21.96 17.48 13.05
C SER A 809 21.80 18.89 13.66
N SER A 810 20.83 19.68 13.16
CA SER A 810 20.52 21.04 13.61
C SER A 810 19.55 21.04 14.80
N PHE A 811 19.85 20.24 15.82
CA PHE A 811 19.37 20.45 17.19
C PHE A 811 20.51 21.07 18.00
N TYR A 812 20.81 22.33 17.66
CA TYR A 812 21.72 23.22 18.39
C TYR A 812 21.08 24.61 18.49
N SER A 813 20.10 24.70 19.39
CA SER A 813 19.51 25.94 19.91
C SER A 813 19.01 25.65 21.33
#